data_AF-A0A6I2QZH7-F1
#
_entry.id   AF-A0A6I2QZH7-F1
#
_cell.length_a   1.000
_cell.length_b   1.000
_cell.length_c   1.000
_cell.angle_alpha   90.00
_cell.angle_beta   90.00
_cell.angle_gamma   90.00
#
_symmetry.space_group_name_H-M   'P 1'
#
loop_
_entity.id
_entity.type
_entity.pdbx_description
1 polymer ?
#
loop_
_entity_poly.entity_id
_entity_poly.type
_entity_poly.pdbx_seq_one_letter_code
_entity_poly.pdbx_strand_id
1 'polypeptide(L)'
;MNILQKLSEELDIKYDNVVKTVELLDEGNTIPFIARYRKEITGNLTDETLRQLNDRLTYLRNLQERKDDITRLIDEQGKLTEDLKKQIDDATILTELEDIYLPFKPKKRTRGSIAVELGLQPVADMIMEKTHSLSEIEKKASEFVNGEEIKTVDDAISKSLDIIAEFVSEQKVFRDIVRNSFITDGVMKTEEKNEDESGTYKMYYDYSEKVKDVKAHRVLAVFRGEKEGFLKVSFILNDDYNIFKIMRKIARNNDFETYDLIEKAVKDSYKRLIVPSIETEVRQSMKEMADDESIGVFKSNLKPYLMQPPIKETAIIGLDPGFRTGCKVAVISEYGDFLDSAVIYVTDARKQIQRADETLKEFIDKYNVKLIAIGNGTASRETEKYVSDLLAQIDDEIFYAIVNEAGASIYSASKLAIEEFPDLDVTIRGAISIARRIQDPLAELVKISPQSIGVGQYQHDVNQKKLKSSLEEVVEDCVNTVGVNINTASSALLNYVSGITKTTAKNIVDYKIENGPFTNRQEILKVKGIGPKAFVQCAGFLRIPESEEILDNTEVHPESYEIAKQIMKYDLNDIDVKKLSEELEVGEPTLRDIIEELKKPGRDPRDEMPKPVLRQDVLSIDDLEEGMIVTGTVRNVVDFGAFIDIGIKEDGLCHISKMSNSYIKNPREVCEVSDTVKVKIIGIDKERGLVSLSMKL
;
A
#
# COMPACT_ATOMS: atom_id res chain seq x y z
N MET A 1 26.31 -5.52 -14.76
CA MET A 1 25.87 -4.21 -14.19
C MET A 1 26.41 -4.06 -12.77
N ASN A 2 26.99 -2.92 -12.38
CA ASN A 2 27.33 -2.69 -10.96
C ASN A 2 26.07 -2.20 -10.21
N ILE A 3 25.40 -3.12 -9.52
CA ILE A 3 24.15 -2.86 -8.79
C ILE A 3 24.34 -1.78 -7.72
N LEU A 4 25.44 -1.84 -6.97
CA LEU A 4 25.69 -0.93 -5.86
C LEU A 4 25.92 0.51 -6.33
N GLN A 5 26.64 0.69 -7.44
CA GLN A 5 26.85 2.00 -8.05
C GLN A 5 25.52 2.61 -8.51
N LYS A 6 24.66 1.80 -9.14
CA LYS A 6 23.35 2.24 -9.60
C LYS A 6 22.43 2.66 -8.45
N LEU A 7 22.43 1.90 -7.35
CA LEU A 7 21.69 2.27 -6.13
C LEU A 7 22.19 3.58 -5.54
N SER A 8 23.51 3.79 -5.53
CA SER A 8 24.14 5.02 -5.04
C SER A 8 23.69 6.24 -5.85
N GLU A 9 23.69 6.14 -7.18
CA GLU A 9 23.28 7.21 -8.09
C GLU A 9 21.76 7.47 -8.07
N GLU A 10 20.93 6.42 -8.05
CA GLU A 10 19.47 6.57 -8.13
C GLU A 10 18.85 7.09 -6.82
N LEU A 11 19.42 6.74 -5.67
CA LEU A 11 18.91 7.12 -4.35
C LEU A 11 19.66 8.29 -3.72
N ASP A 12 20.69 8.83 -4.40
CA ASP A 12 21.56 9.89 -3.88
C ASP A 12 22.19 9.53 -2.52
N ILE A 13 22.66 8.29 -2.40
CA ILE A 13 23.31 7.75 -1.19
C ILE A 13 24.79 7.52 -1.50
N LYS A 14 25.69 7.87 -0.57
CA LYS A 14 27.12 7.58 -0.71
C LYS A 14 27.36 6.10 -0.97
N TYR A 15 28.22 5.77 -1.94
CA TYR A 15 28.52 4.39 -2.33
C TYR A 15 28.89 3.49 -1.16
N ASP A 16 29.79 3.94 -0.28
CA ASP A 16 30.21 3.17 0.90
C ASP A 16 29.05 2.84 1.85
N ASN A 17 28.07 3.75 1.99
CA ASN A 17 26.89 3.54 2.80
C ASN A 17 25.97 2.49 2.15
N VAL A 18 25.83 2.52 0.82
CA VAL A 18 25.08 1.49 0.08
C VAL A 18 25.71 0.11 0.27
N VAL A 19 27.03 -0.01 0.11
CA VAL A 19 27.77 -1.27 0.31
C VAL A 19 27.46 -1.85 1.69
N LYS A 20 27.69 -1.07 2.74
CA LYS A 20 27.48 -1.52 4.13
C LYS A 20 26.01 -1.83 4.43
N THR A 21 25.08 -1.07 3.87
CA THR A 21 23.64 -1.32 4.03
C THR A 21 23.24 -2.64 3.38
N VAL A 22 23.74 -2.91 2.17
CA VAL A 22 23.47 -4.17 1.47
C VAL A 22 24.08 -5.36 2.21
N GLU A 23 25.29 -5.22 2.77
CA GLU A 23 25.91 -6.24 3.62
C GLU A 23 25.02 -6.57 4.83
N LEU A 24 24.51 -5.55 5.54
CA LEU A 24 23.60 -5.75 6.67
C LEU A 24 22.30 -6.47 6.27
N LEU A 25 21.71 -6.11 5.13
CA LEU A 25 20.51 -6.75 4.60
C LEU A 25 20.77 -8.21 4.22
N ASP A 26 21.90 -8.50 3.55
CA ASP A 26 22.30 -9.86 3.16
C ASP A 26 22.64 -10.74 4.36
N GLU A 27 23.11 -10.16 5.46
CA GLU A 27 23.28 -10.84 6.75
C GLU A 27 21.96 -11.18 7.47
N GLY A 28 20.84 -10.66 6.95
CA GLY A 28 19.50 -10.89 7.47
C GLY A 28 19.07 -9.93 8.58
N ASN A 29 19.72 -8.76 8.70
CA ASN A 29 19.26 -7.72 9.61
C ASN A 29 17.96 -7.10 9.09
N THR A 30 17.01 -6.86 9.99
CA THR A 30 15.73 -6.24 9.62
C THR A 30 15.90 -4.74 9.37
N ILE A 31 15.00 -4.14 8.60
CA ILE A 31 15.03 -2.71 8.34
C ILE A 31 14.87 -1.89 9.63
N PRO A 32 13.89 -2.17 10.52
CA PRO A 32 13.77 -1.45 11.79
C PRO A 32 15.04 -1.53 12.64
N PHE A 33 15.70 -2.69 12.66
CA PHE A 33 16.96 -2.86 13.39
C PHE A 33 18.09 -2.02 12.79
N ILE A 34 18.24 -2.03 11.46
CA ILE A 34 19.26 -1.24 10.78
C ILE A 34 19.02 0.26 11.00
N ALA A 35 17.79 0.72 10.80
CA ALA A 35 17.40 2.12 10.93
C ALA A 35 17.65 2.66 12.34
N ARG A 36 17.42 1.83 13.37
CA ARG A 36 17.58 2.23 14.77
C ARG A 36 19.01 2.07 15.28
N TYR A 37 19.62 0.90 15.08
CA TYR A 37 20.86 0.52 15.76
C TYR A 37 22.10 0.50 14.86
N ARG A 38 21.98 0.75 13.56
CA ARG A 38 23.10 0.74 12.61
C ARG A 38 23.22 2.07 11.84
N LYS A 39 22.72 3.16 12.42
CA LYS A 39 22.75 4.52 11.83
C LYS A 39 24.15 4.93 11.39
N GLU A 40 25.18 4.63 12.17
CA GLU A 40 26.55 5.04 11.81
C GLU A 40 27.13 4.28 10.63
N ILE A 41 26.78 3.01 10.52
CA ILE A 41 27.23 2.14 9.43
C ILE A 41 26.60 2.57 8.12
N THR A 42 25.32 2.95 8.16
CA THR A 42 24.53 3.34 6.98
C THR A 42 24.63 4.84 6.67
N GLY A 43 25.18 5.66 7.56
CA GLY A 43 25.18 7.11 7.42
C GLY A 43 23.81 7.75 7.67
N ASN A 44 23.06 7.18 8.63
CA ASN A 44 21.78 7.64 9.15
C ASN A 44 20.65 7.58 8.11
N LEU A 45 20.60 6.49 7.35
CA LEU A 45 19.48 6.22 6.45
C LEU A 45 18.20 5.99 7.25
N THR A 46 17.10 6.58 6.79
CA THR A 46 15.78 6.39 7.38
C THR A 46 15.17 5.06 6.97
N ASP A 47 14.19 4.55 7.72
CA ASP A 47 13.43 3.34 7.36
C ASP A 47 12.86 3.42 5.93
N GLU A 48 12.34 4.58 5.53
CA GLU A 48 11.83 4.78 4.17
C GLU A 48 12.93 4.60 3.11
N THR A 49 14.09 5.22 3.33
CA THR A 49 15.24 5.10 2.42
C THR A 49 15.77 3.66 2.37
N LEU A 50 15.81 2.97 3.50
CA LEU A 50 16.21 1.56 3.58
C LEU A 50 15.24 0.63 2.83
N ARG A 51 13.92 0.88 2.94
CA ARG A 51 12.89 0.14 2.18
C ARG A 51 13.04 0.38 0.68
N GLN A 52 13.18 1.64 0.25
CA GLN A 52 13.43 2.00 -1.15
C GLN A 52 14.70 1.33 -1.69
N LEU A 53 15.78 1.32 -0.90
CA LEU A 53 17.02 0.64 -1.24
C LEU A 53 16.82 -0.86 -1.40
N ASN A 54 16.13 -1.52 -0.45
CA ASN A 54 15.89 -2.97 -0.49
C ASN A 54 14.99 -3.39 -1.67
N ASP A 55 13.93 -2.63 -1.95
CA ASP A 55 13.06 -2.86 -3.10
C ASP A 55 13.83 -2.72 -4.42
N ARG A 56 14.64 -1.67 -4.52
CA ARG A 56 15.43 -1.42 -5.72
C ARG A 56 16.56 -2.44 -5.89
N LEU A 57 17.22 -2.84 -4.80
CA LEU A 57 18.21 -3.91 -4.78
C LEU A 57 17.61 -5.21 -5.30
N THR A 58 16.42 -5.58 -4.81
CA THR A 58 15.69 -6.78 -5.23
C THR A 58 15.35 -6.72 -6.72
N TYR A 59 14.82 -5.60 -7.20
CA TYR A 59 14.56 -5.40 -8.63
C TYR A 59 15.82 -5.55 -9.49
N LEU A 60 16.93 -4.90 -9.09
CA LEU A 60 18.17 -4.93 -9.87
C LEU A 60 18.81 -6.33 -9.88
N ARG A 61 18.71 -7.08 -8.78
CA ARG A 61 19.12 -8.49 -8.71
C ARG A 61 18.29 -9.36 -9.65
N ASN A 62 16.96 -9.25 -9.61
CA ASN A 62 16.06 -9.97 -10.51
C ASN A 62 16.31 -9.62 -11.98
N LEU A 63 16.58 -8.35 -12.28
CA LEU A 63 16.95 -7.93 -13.64
C LEU A 63 18.26 -8.58 -14.09
N GLN A 64 19.27 -8.62 -13.22
CA GLN A 64 20.56 -9.26 -13.54
C GLN A 64 20.39 -10.77 -13.76
N GLU A 65 19.66 -11.47 -12.89
CA GLU A 65 19.34 -12.89 -13.06
C GLU A 65 18.62 -13.13 -14.40
N ARG A 66 17.66 -12.26 -14.75
CA ARG A 66 16.94 -12.37 -16.02
C ARG A 66 17.83 -12.12 -17.23
N LYS A 67 18.81 -11.21 -17.14
CA LYS A 67 19.81 -11.00 -18.21
C LYS A 67 20.66 -12.25 -18.42
N ASP A 68 21.11 -12.87 -17.34
CA ASP A 68 21.94 -14.07 -17.39
C ASP A 68 21.15 -15.23 -18.03
N ASP A 69 19.88 -15.38 -17.65
CA ASP A 69 18.97 -16.37 -18.25
C ASP A 69 18.74 -16.15 -19.74
N ILE A 70 18.43 -14.92 -20.16
CA ILE A 70 18.20 -14.59 -21.58
C ILE A 70 19.47 -14.81 -22.40
N THR A 71 20.63 -14.42 -21.86
CA THR A 71 21.93 -14.66 -22.50
C THR A 71 22.13 -16.15 -22.75
N ARG A 72 21.89 -16.99 -21.73
CA ARG A 72 21.96 -18.45 -21.83
C ARG A 72 20.98 -19.00 -22.86
N LEU A 73 19.71 -18.58 -22.83
CA LEU A 73 18.67 -19.08 -23.74
C LEU A 73 18.93 -18.74 -25.22
N ILE A 74 19.62 -17.63 -25.49
CA ILE A 74 20.02 -17.23 -26.84
C ILE A 74 21.28 -17.99 -27.28
N ASP A 75 22.22 -18.21 -26.36
CA ASP A 75 23.45 -18.97 -26.62
C ASP A 75 23.16 -20.46 -26.89
N GLU A 76 22.21 -21.06 -26.16
CA GLU A 76 21.72 -22.42 -26.40
C GLU A 76 21.15 -22.61 -27.82
N GLN A 77 20.71 -21.52 -28.48
CA GLN A 77 20.25 -21.52 -29.88
C GLN A 77 21.38 -21.25 -30.90
N GLY A 78 22.60 -20.97 -30.43
CA GLY A 78 23.74 -20.57 -31.28
C GLY A 78 23.57 -19.20 -31.93
N LYS A 79 22.72 -18.33 -31.37
CA LYS A 79 22.35 -17.02 -31.95
C LYS A 79 22.93 -15.82 -31.18
N LEU A 80 23.72 -16.06 -30.13
CA LEU A 80 24.29 -14.99 -29.33
C LEU A 80 25.44 -14.31 -30.11
N THR A 81 25.21 -13.08 -30.53
CA THR A 81 26.25 -12.22 -31.13
C THR A 81 26.83 -11.27 -30.08
N GLU A 82 28.04 -10.76 -30.32
CA GLU A 82 28.64 -9.74 -29.43
C GLU A 82 27.78 -8.47 -29.32
N ASP A 83 27.11 -8.07 -30.42
CA ASP A 83 26.20 -6.93 -30.40
C ASP A 83 24.95 -7.21 -29.55
N LEU A 84 24.36 -8.40 -29.68
CA LEU A 84 23.19 -8.81 -28.91
C LEU A 84 23.53 -8.95 -27.41
N LYS A 85 24.69 -9.52 -27.09
CA LYS A 85 25.20 -9.57 -25.72
C LYS A 85 25.35 -8.18 -25.13
N LYS A 86 25.92 -7.25 -25.88
CA LYS A 86 26.04 -5.85 -25.47
C LYS A 86 24.67 -5.20 -25.23
N GLN A 87 23.70 -5.42 -26.12
CA GLN A 87 22.33 -4.91 -25.92
C GLN A 87 21.68 -5.45 -24.64
N ILE A 88 21.89 -6.73 -24.31
CA ILE A 88 21.40 -7.35 -23.06
C ILE A 88 22.10 -6.73 -21.84
N ASP A 89 23.42 -6.55 -21.91
CA ASP A 89 24.21 -5.94 -20.84
C ASP A 89 23.80 -4.49 -20.58
N ASP A 90 23.52 -3.72 -21.64
CA ASP A 90 23.12 -2.31 -21.59
C ASP A 90 21.64 -2.12 -21.16
N ALA A 91 20.78 -3.15 -21.29
CA ALA A 91 19.36 -3.05 -20.97
C ALA A 91 19.12 -2.62 -19.51
N THR A 92 18.36 -1.56 -19.27
CA THR A 92 18.22 -0.98 -17.91
C THR A 92 16.94 -1.35 -17.19
N ILE A 93 15.96 -1.86 -17.94
CA ILE A 93 14.63 -2.25 -17.45
C ILE A 93 14.19 -3.59 -18.06
N LEU A 94 13.30 -4.29 -17.35
CA LEU A 94 12.84 -5.63 -17.75
C LEU A 94 12.14 -5.63 -19.12
N THR A 95 11.33 -4.60 -19.42
CA THR A 95 10.61 -4.51 -20.71
C THR A 95 11.56 -4.43 -21.90
N GLU A 96 12.63 -3.64 -21.79
CA GLU A 96 13.66 -3.54 -22.82
C GLU A 96 14.36 -4.88 -23.04
N LEU A 97 14.66 -5.58 -21.94
CA LEU A 97 15.28 -6.89 -21.97
C LEU A 97 14.35 -7.95 -22.62
N GLU A 98 13.05 -7.91 -22.34
CA GLU A 98 12.08 -8.80 -22.98
C GLU A 98 11.88 -8.48 -24.47
N ASP A 99 11.93 -7.20 -24.88
CA ASP A 99 11.89 -6.80 -26.29
C ASP A 99 13.11 -7.36 -27.06
N ILE A 100 14.30 -7.38 -26.45
CA ILE A 100 15.50 -7.98 -27.03
C ILE A 100 15.36 -9.51 -27.17
N TYR A 101 14.77 -10.16 -26.16
CA TYR A 101 14.58 -11.61 -26.15
C TYR A 101 13.44 -12.10 -27.06
N LEU A 102 12.48 -11.24 -27.39
CA LEU A 102 11.25 -11.60 -28.11
C LEU A 102 11.47 -12.44 -29.38
N PRO A 103 12.43 -12.14 -30.28
CA PRO A 103 12.68 -12.93 -31.49
C PRO A 103 13.17 -14.37 -31.21
N PHE A 104 13.72 -14.62 -30.03
CA PHE A 104 14.31 -15.90 -29.61
C PHE A 104 13.40 -16.71 -28.71
N LYS A 105 12.27 -16.14 -28.30
CA LYS A 105 11.32 -16.77 -27.39
C LYS A 105 10.59 -17.92 -28.10
N PRO A 106 10.45 -19.10 -27.50
CA PRO A 106 9.69 -20.21 -28.07
C PRO A 106 8.26 -19.78 -28.41
N LYS A 107 7.85 -19.99 -29.66
CA LYS A 107 6.57 -19.48 -30.19
C LYS A 107 5.47 -20.54 -30.14
N LYS A 108 4.24 -20.09 -29.85
CA LYS A 108 3.03 -20.86 -30.21
C LYS A 108 2.88 -20.86 -31.73
N ARG A 109 2.13 -21.80 -32.29
CA ARG A 109 1.89 -21.90 -33.75
C ARG A 109 1.13 -20.66 -34.27
N THR A 110 1.83 -19.64 -34.77
CA THR A 110 1.31 -18.35 -35.28
C THR A 110 1.06 -18.42 -36.78
N ARG A 111 0.44 -17.38 -37.37
CA ARG A 111 0.31 -17.29 -38.84
C ARG A 111 1.69 -17.25 -39.53
N GLY A 112 2.64 -16.49 -38.98
CA GLY A 112 4.00 -16.43 -39.51
C GLY A 112 4.74 -17.76 -39.33
N SER A 113 4.66 -18.40 -38.15
CA SER A 113 5.30 -19.71 -37.95
C SER A 113 4.73 -20.80 -38.85
N ILE A 114 3.41 -20.80 -39.08
CA ILE A 114 2.76 -21.71 -40.04
C ILE A 114 3.29 -21.42 -41.46
N ALA A 115 3.40 -20.17 -41.86
CA ALA A 115 3.95 -19.82 -43.17
C ALA A 115 5.42 -20.28 -43.33
N VAL A 116 6.22 -20.19 -42.26
CA VAL A 116 7.60 -20.73 -42.23
C VAL A 116 7.59 -22.27 -42.32
N GLU A 117 6.71 -22.97 -41.59
CA GLU A 117 6.52 -24.43 -41.68
C GLU A 117 6.16 -24.88 -43.10
N LEU A 118 5.36 -24.06 -43.82
CA LEU A 118 4.98 -24.27 -45.22
C LEU A 118 6.10 -23.94 -46.22
N GLY A 119 7.27 -23.53 -45.75
CA GLY A 119 8.45 -23.26 -46.58
C GLY A 119 8.45 -21.89 -47.27
N LEU A 120 7.59 -20.95 -46.88
CA LEU A 120 7.40 -19.65 -47.56
C LEU A 120 8.44 -18.57 -47.20
N GLN A 121 9.43 -18.89 -46.37
CA GLN A 121 10.53 -17.97 -46.00
C GLN A 121 11.24 -17.37 -47.22
N PRO A 122 11.61 -18.13 -48.28
CA PRO A 122 12.30 -17.56 -49.43
C PRO A 122 11.49 -16.48 -50.17
N VAL A 123 10.15 -16.61 -50.19
CA VAL A 123 9.25 -15.60 -50.81
C VAL A 123 9.23 -14.33 -49.95
N ALA A 124 9.17 -14.47 -48.62
CA ALA A 124 9.25 -13.34 -47.69
C ALA A 124 10.60 -12.60 -47.79
N ASP A 125 11.70 -13.34 -47.88
CA ASP A 125 13.05 -12.78 -48.04
C ASP A 125 13.16 -11.99 -49.35
N MET A 126 12.69 -12.55 -50.48
CA MET A 126 12.68 -11.84 -51.78
C MET A 126 11.88 -10.53 -51.72
N ILE A 127 10.73 -10.52 -51.04
CA ILE A 127 9.94 -9.29 -50.84
C ILE A 127 10.77 -8.25 -50.06
N MET A 128 11.46 -8.67 -49.01
CA MET A 128 12.23 -7.80 -48.10
C MET A 128 13.59 -7.33 -48.64
N GLU A 129 14.17 -8.04 -49.61
CA GLU A 129 15.41 -7.64 -50.31
C GLU A 129 15.24 -6.40 -51.19
N LYS A 130 14.01 -6.12 -51.66
CA LYS A 130 13.62 -4.92 -52.44
C LYS A 130 14.31 -4.81 -53.81
N THR A 131 14.90 -5.89 -54.30
CA THR A 131 15.62 -5.95 -55.58
C THR A 131 14.90 -6.76 -56.65
N HIS A 132 13.90 -7.57 -56.27
CA HIS A 132 13.16 -8.46 -57.17
C HIS A 132 11.91 -7.80 -57.73
N SER A 133 11.57 -8.15 -58.97
CA SER A 133 10.29 -7.79 -59.61
C SER A 133 9.13 -8.62 -59.04
N LEU A 134 7.89 -8.12 -59.20
CA LEU A 134 6.70 -8.86 -58.79
C LEU A 134 6.57 -10.20 -59.54
N SER A 135 6.96 -10.24 -60.82
CA SER A 135 6.92 -11.47 -61.61
C SER A 135 7.86 -12.55 -61.09
N GLU A 136 9.05 -12.17 -60.59
CA GLU A 136 9.99 -13.12 -59.97
C GLU A 136 9.43 -13.67 -58.65
N ILE A 137 8.76 -12.84 -57.87
CA ILE A 137 8.11 -13.24 -56.62
C ILE A 137 6.91 -14.15 -56.88
N GLU A 138 6.04 -13.81 -57.82
CA GLU A 138 4.91 -14.64 -58.24
C GLU A 138 5.38 -16.01 -58.74
N LYS A 139 6.44 -16.03 -59.56
CA LYS A 139 7.06 -17.26 -60.03
C LYS A 139 7.56 -18.08 -58.85
N LYS A 140 8.28 -17.48 -57.91
CA LYS A 140 8.78 -18.20 -56.74
C LYS A 140 7.64 -18.72 -55.86
N ALA A 141 6.61 -17.91 -55.62
CA ALA A 141 5.43 -18.28 -54.84
C ALA A 141 4.64 -19.43 -55.49
N SER A 142 4.59 -19.50 -56.83
CA SER A 142 3.92 -20.59 -57.55
C SER A 142 4.51 -21.98 -57.27
N GLU A 143 5.80 -22.06 -56.91
CA GLU A 143 6.47 -23.32 -56.57
C GLU A 143 5.92 -23.96 -55.28
N PHE A 144 5.23 -23.18 -54.44
CA PHE A 144 4.69 -23.62 -53.16
C PHE A 144 3.18 -23.92 -53.19
N VAL A 145 2.51 -23.70 -54.34
CA VAL A 145 1.07 -23.96 -54.47
C VAL A 145 0.80 -25.46 -54.53
N ASN A 146 0.05 -25.98 -53.56
CA ASN A 146 -0.24 -27.42 -53.43
C ASN A 146 -1.74 -27.76 -53.47
N GLY A 147 -2.62 -26.77 -53.54
CA GLY A 147 -4.07 -26.96 -53.63
C GLY A 147 -4.77 -27.28 -52.30
N GLU A 148 -4.02 -27.47 -51.22
CA GLU A 148 -4.52 -27.78 -49.88
C GLU A 148 -4.23 -26.62 -48.92
N GLU A 149 -3.01 -26.58 -48.40
CA GLU A 149 -2.54 -25.59 -47.42
C GLU A 149 -2.22 -24.24 -48.07
N ILE A 150 -1.82 -24.26 -49.35
CA ILE A 150 -1.55 -23.09 -50.19
C ILE A 150 -2.33 -23.25 -51.50
N LYS A 151 -3.42 -22.49 -51.64
CA LYS A 151 -4.40 -22.68 -52.72
C LYS A 151 -4.05 -21.92 -54.00
N THR A 152 -3.42 -20.76 -53.88
CA THR A 152 -3.13 -19.85 -54.99
C THR A 152 -1.80 -19.14 -54.76
N VAL A 153 -1.26 -18.52 -55.82
CA VAL A 153 -0.06 -17.66 -55.71
C VAL A 153 -0.32 -16.50 -54.76
N ASP A 154 -1.50 -15.87 -54.81
CA ASP A 154 -1.88 -14.80 -53.88
C ASP A 154 -1.93 -15.28 -52.42
N ASP A 155 -2.40 -16.50 -52.18
CA ASP A 155 -2.42 -17.12 -50.85
C ASP A 155 -1.00 -17.38 -50.33
N ALA A 156 -0.08 -17.85 -51.20
CA ALA A 156 1.33 -18.00 -50.88
C ALA A 156 1.97 -16.64 -50.51
N ILE A 157 1.76 -15.60 -51.33
CA ILE A 157 2.27 -14.24 -51.06
C ILE A 157 1.67 -13.71 -49.75
N SER A 158 0.36 -13.84 -49.54
CA SER A 158 -0.31 -13.37 -48.32
C SER A 158 0.26 -14.03 -47.06
N LYS A 159 0.51 -15.35 -47.09
CA LYS A 159 1.15 -16.06 -45.97
C LYS A 159 2.62 -15.63 -45.79
N SER A 160 3.35 -15.31 -46.86
CA SER A 160 4.68 -14.70 -46.74
C SER A 160 4.63 -13.32 -46.10
N LEU A 161 3.56 -12.53 -46.31
CA LEU A 161 3.37 -11.26 -45.59
C LEU A 161 3.15 -11.46 -44.09
N ASP A 162 2.55 -12.57 -43.65
CA ASP A 162 2.45 -12.91 -42.22
C ASP A 162 3.83 -13.10 -41.58
N ILE A 163 4.81 -13.67 -42.32
CA ILE A 163 6.21 -13.78 -41.86
C ILE A 163 6.82 -12.40 -41.66
N ILE A 164 6.65 -11.50 -42.64
CA ILE A 164 7.16 -10.12 -42.58
C ILE A 164 6.47 -9.36 -41.44
N ALA A 165 5.15 -9.50 -41.29
CA ALA A 165 4.40 -8.83 -40.25
C ALA A 165 4.85 -9.25 -38.85
N GLU A 166 5.13 -10.54 -38.65
CA GLU A 166 5.68 -11.07 -37.41
C GLU A 166 7.08 -10.53 -37.16
N PHE A 167 7.97 -10.59 -38.16
CA PHE A 167 9.33 -10.03 -38.07
C PHE A 167 9.32 -8.55 -37.65
N VAL A 168 8.45 -7.73 -38.26
CA VAL A 168 8.29 -6.31 -37.92
C VAL A 168 7.79 -6.14 -36.48
N SER A 169 6.85 -6.98 -36.02
CA SER A 169 6.30 -6.86 -34.66
C SER A 169 7.29 -7.17 -33.53
N GLU A 170 8.34 -7.90 -33.86
CA GLU A 170 9.39 -8.34 -32.93
C GLU A 170 10.59 -7.37 -32.90
N GLN A 171 10.64 -6.38 -33.79
CA GLN A 171 11.72 -5.40 -33.77
C GLN A 171 11.48 -4.33 -32.71
N LYS A 172 12.39 -4.26 -31.72
CA LYS A 172 12.42 -3.21 -30.69
C LYS A 172 12.23 -1.80 -31.27
N VAL A 173 12.92 -1.49 -32.36
CA VAL A 173 12.88 -0.17 -33.01
C VAL A 173 11.48 0.24 -33.48
N PHE A 174 10.64 -0.72 -33.91
CA PHE A 174 9.28 -0.44 -34.36
C PHE A 174 8.30 -0.39 -33.18
N ARG A 175 8.48 -1.28 -32.19
CA ARG A 175 7.75 -1.23 -30.92
C ARG A 175 7.94 0.11 -30.19
N ASP A 176 9.17 0.62 -30.16
CA ASP A 176 9.52 1.91 -29.55
C ASP A 176 8.81 3.09 -30.23
N ILE A 177 8.57 3.05 -31.55
CA ILE A 177 7.79 4.10 -32.24
C ILE A 177 6.36 4.15 -31.68
N VAL A 178 5.73 2.99 -31.58
CA VAL A 178 4.33 2.87 -31.14
C VAL A 178 4.22 3.18 -29.65
N ARG A 179 5.12 2.65 -28.83
CA ARG A 179 5.20 2.91 -27.38
C ARG A 179 5.34 4.39 -27.08
N ASN A 180 6.24 5.08 -27.76
CA ASN A 180 6.38 6.52 -27.62
C ASN A 180 5.10 7.26 -28.04
N SER A 181 4.45 6.84 -29.14
CA SER A 181 3.18 7.44 -29.56
C SER A 181 2.08 7.31 -28.52
N PHE A 182 1.96 6.17 -27.83
CA PHE A 182 1.02 6.02 -26.72
C PHE A 182 1.30 7.00 -25.58
N ILE A 183 2.56 7.10 -25.18
CA ILE A 183 2.96 7.90 -24.01
C ILE A 183 2.85 9.41 -24.31
N THR A 184 3.31 9.88 -25.47
CA THR A 184 3.40 11.31 -25.76
C THR A 184 2.08 11.92 -26.22
N ASP A 185 1.39 11.20 -27.10
CA ASP A 185 0.27 11.71 -27.90
C ASP A 185 -1.00 10.86 -27.80
N GLY A 186 -0.91 9.65 -27.25
CA GLY A 186 -2.05 8.75 -27.09
C GLY A 186 -3.11 9.36 -26.20
N VAL A 187 -4.38 9.18 -26.60
CA VAL A 187 -5.53 9.65 -25.85
C VAL A 187 -6.31 8.45 -25.34
N MET A 188 -6.45 8.34 -24.03
CA MET A 188 -7.38 7.39 -23.41
C MET A 188 -8.79 7.98 -23.54
N LYS A 189 -9.69 7.24 -24.21
CA LYS A 189 -11.09 7.60 -24.37
C LYS A 189 -11.97 6.54 -23.71
N THR A 190 -13.00 6.99 -23.01
CA THR A 190 -14.01 6.13 -22.39
C THR A 190 -15.39 6.43 -22.93
N GLU A 191 -16.19 5.39 -23.07
CA GLU A 191 -17.58 5.46 -23.54
C GLU A 191 -18.47 4.64 -22.59
N GLU A 192 -19.70 5.10 -22.36
CA GLU A 192 -20.72 4.32 -21.66
C GLU A 192 -21.03 3.03 -22.45
N LYS A 193 -21.06 1.90 -21.74
CA LYS A 193 -21.38 0.60 -22.31
C LYS A 193 -22.71 0.05 -21.79
N ASN A 194 -22.99 0.21 -20.51
CA ASN A 194 -24.22 -0.23 -19.84
C ASN A 194 -24.62 0.79 -18.77
N GLU A 195 -25.91 0.81 -18.42
CA GLU A 195 -26.48 1.69 -17.38
C GLU A 195 -25.94 1.33 -15.99
N ASP A 196 -25.53 2.35 -15.24
CA ASP A 196 -25.11 2.27 -13.84
C ASP A 196 -26.12 3.04 -12.98
N GLU A 197 -27.01 2.30 -12.28
CA GLU A 197 -28.08 2.87 -11.45
C GLU A 197 -27.56 3.80 -10.34
N SER A 198 -26.32 3.61 -9.90
CA SER A 198 -25.68 4.44 -8.87
C SER A 198 -25.14 5.76 -9.41
N GLY A 199 -24.96 5.87 -10.73
CA GLY A 199 -24.34 7.02 -11.40
C GLY A 199 -22.87 7.25 -11.00
N THR A 200 -22.20 6.22 -10.48
CA THR A 200 -20.81 6.27 -9.99
C THR A 200 -19.85 6.70 -11.10
N TYR A 201 -20.06 6.22 -12.33
CA TYR A 201 -19.15 6.46 -13.46
C TYR A 201 -19.57 7.62 -14.38
N LYS A 202 -20.57 8.41 -13.99
CA LYS A 202 -21.17 9.44 -14.86
C LYS A 202 -20.18 10.44 -15.45
N MET A 203 -19.13 10.79 -14.70
CA MET A 203 -18.07 11.69 -15.18
C MET A 203 -17.17 11.07 -16.27
N TYR A 204 -17.27 9.76 -16.50
CA TYR A 204 -16.45 8.99 -17.43
C TYR A 204 -17.24 8.43 -18.63
N TYR A 205 -18.52 8.76 -18.80
CA TYR A 205 -19.33 8.25 -19.92
C TYR A 205 -18.94 8.83 -21.28
N ASP A 206 -18.41 10.05 -21.31
CA ASP A 206 -17.79 10.67 -22.49
C ASP A 206 -16.55 11.44 -22.02
N TYR A 207 -15.48 10.69 -21.78
CA TYR A 207 -14.24 11.25 -21.23
C TYR A 207 -13.06 10.94 -22.13
N SER A 208 -12.18 11.92 -22.30
CA SER A 208 -10.95 11.78 -23.06
C SER A 208 -9.83 12.57 -22.43
N GLU A 209 -8.67 11.96 -22.23
CA GLU A 209 -7.47 12.63 -21.72
C GLU A 209 -6.21 11.98 -22.31
N LYS A 210 -5.13 12.76 -22.44
CA LYS A 210 -3.84 12.22 -22.88
C LYS A 210 -3.29 11.24 -21.84
N VAL A 211 -2.74 10.12 -22.29
CA VAL A 211 -2.23 9.03 -21.44
C VAL A 211 -1.29 9.55 -20.35
N LYS A 212 -0.33 10.41 -20.71
CA LYS A 212 0.64 10.99 -19.76
C LYS A 212 0.05 11.92 -18.69
N ASP A 213 -1.17 12.43 -18.92
CA ASP A 213 -1.80 13.43 -18.06
C ASP A 213 -2.82 12.79 -17.10
N VAL A 214 -3.22 11.53 -17.35
CA VAL A 214 -4.20 10.80 -16.54
C VAL A 214 -3.68 10.55 -15.13
N LYS A 215 -4.45 10.99 -14.13
CA LYS A 215 -4.13 10.82 -12.71
C LYS A 215 -4.45 9.42 -12.20
N ALA A 216 -3.70 8.94 -11.20
CA ALA A 216 -3.84 7.61 -10.61
C ALA A 216 -5.30 7.25 -10.26
N HIS A 217 -5.98 8.10 -9.48
CA HIS A 217 -7.37 7.83 -9.08
C HIS A 217 -8.33 7.68 -10.28
N ARG A 218 -8.08 8.37 -11.41
CA ARG A 218 -8.90 8.23 -12.62
C ARG A 218 -8.58 6.94 -13.36
N VAL A 219 -7.30 6.55 -13.44
CA VAL A 219 -6.92 5.23 -13.98
C VAL A 219 -7.64 4.12 -13.24
N LEU A 220 -7.63 4.17 -11.90
CA LEU A 220 -8.33 3.18 -11.06
C LEU A 220 -9.84 3.17 -11.30
N ALA A 221 -10.49 4.34 -11.28
CA ALA A 221 -11.92 4.45 -11.51
C ALA A 221 -12.35 3.96 -12.90
N VAL A 222 -11.61 4.35 -13.94
CA VAL A 222 -11.88 3.97 -15.33
C VAL A 222 -11.69 2.47 -15.54
N PHE A 223 -10.59 1.89 -15.05
CA PHE A 223 -10.34 0.46 -15.19
C PHE A 223 -11.31 -0.39 -14.34
N ARG A 224 -11.76 0.11 -13.19
CA ARG A 224 -12.84 -0.52 -12.42
C ARG A 224 -14.15 -0.50 -13.21
N GLY A 225 -14.56 0.65 -13.73
CA GLY A 225 -15.79 0.77 -14.52
C GLY A 225 -15.78 -0.10 -15.78
N GLU A 226 -14.61 -0.29 -16.41
CA GLU A 226 -14.46 -1.24 -17.51
C GLU A 226 -14.58 -2.69 -17.07
N LYS A 227 -13.91 -3.06 -15.97
CA LYS A 227 -13.96 -4.41 -15.40
C LYS A 227 -15.37 -4.81 -14.98
N GLU A 228 -16.13 -3.87 -14.43
CA GLU A 228 -17.54 -4.05 -14.06
C GLU A 228 -18.49 -4.01 -15.28
N GLY A 229 -18.00 -3.55 -16.44
CA GLY A 229 -18.71 -3.57 -17.70
C GLY A 229 -19.58 -2.33 -17.97
N PHE A 230 -19.48 -1.27 -17.16
CA PHE A 230 -20.18 0.00 -17.36
C PHE A 230 -19.47 0.92 -18.36
N LEU A 231 -18.15 0.81 -18.45
CA LEU A 231 -17.33 1.60 -19.38
C LEU A 231 -16.70 0.70 -20.46
N LYS A 232 -16.42 1.31 -21.61
CA LYS A 232 -15.50 0.79 -22.62
C LYS A 232 -14.32 1.74 -22.72
N VAL A 233 -13.09 1.22 -22.59
CA VAL A 233 -11.86 2.02 -22.71
C VAL A 233 -11.21 1.74 -24.06
N SER A 234 -10.74 2.79 -24.72
CA SER A 234 -9.99 2.71 -25.97
C SER A 234 -8.86 3.72 -25.98
N PHE A 235 -7.82 3.43 -26.76
CA PHE A 235 -6.70 4.34 -26.96
C PHE A 235 -6.67 4.82 -28.41
N ILE A 236 -6.63 6.13 -28.59
CA ILE A 236 -6.59 6.75 -29.92
C ILE A 236 -5.15 7.17 -30.20
N LEU A 237 -4.62 6.72 -31.34
CA LEU A 237 -3.29 7.03 -31.85
C LEU A 237 -3.39 7.66 -33.25
N ASN A 238 -2.29 8.24 -33.71
CA ASN A 238 -2.12 8.60 -35.12
C ASN A 238 -1.50 7.42 -35.88
N ASP A 239 -2.37 6.48 -36.28
CA ASP A 239 -1.98 5.24 -36.98
C ASP A 239 -1.13 5.51 -38.23
N ASP A 240 -1.59 6.42 -39.09
CA ASP A 240 -0.91 6.72 -40.36
C ASP A 240 0.49 7.27 -40.14
N TYR A 241 0.68 8.13 -39.14
CA TYR A 241 2.00 8.68 -38.80
C TYR A 241 2.94 7.60 -38.24
N ASN A 242 2.43 6.69 -37.42
CA ASN A 242 3.22 5.59 -36.87
C ASN A 242 3.63 4.59 -37.94
N ILE A 243 2.69 4.19 -38.81
CA ILE A 243 2.94 3.33 -39.97
C ILE A 243 3.97 3.99 -40.89
N PHE A 244 3.83 5.29 -41.18
CA PHE A 244 4.81 6.05 -41.96
C PHE A 244 6.21 6.02 -41.35
N LYS A 245 6.35 6.20 -40.02
CA LYS A 245 7.65 6.12 -39.33
C LYS A 245 8.28 4.74 -39.42
N ILE A 246 7.49 3.67 -39.27
CA ILE A 246 7.96 2.29 -39.41
C ILE A 246 8.41 2.06 -40.86
N MET A 247 7.56 2.42 -41.83
CA MET A 247 7.88 2.32 -43.25
C MET A 247 9.16 3.06 -43.61
N ARG A 248 9.35 4.30 -43.13
CA ARG A 248 10.57 5.08 -43.41
C ARG A 248 11.86 4.44 -42.90
N LYS A 249 11.78 3.62 -41.84
CA LYS A 249 12.93 2.86 -41.32
C LYS A 249 13.19 1.58 -42.12
N ILE A 250 12.16 0.96 -42.68
CA ILE A 250 12.28 -0.24 -43.52
C ILE A 250 12.71 0.15 -44.95
N ALA A 251 12.07 1.16 -45.54
CA ALA A 251 12.25 1.63 -46.90
C ALA A 251 12.32 3.17 -46.92
N ARG A 252 13.45 3.72 -47.37
CA ARG A 252 13.66 5.19 -47.40
C ARG A 252 12.90 5.88 -48.54
N ASN A 253 12.64 5.16 -49.63
CA ASN A 253 11.87 5.57 -50.80
C ASN A 253 10.86 4.46 -51.17
N ASN A 254 10.02 4.75 -52.17
CA ASN A 254 9.01 3.83 -52.71
C ASN A 254 9.32 3.36 -54.13
N ASP A 255 10.58 3.52 -54.58
CA ASP A 255 11.01 3.25 -55.96
C ASP A 255 11.36 1.77 -56.20
N PHE A 256 10.52 0.83 -55.74
CA PHE A 256 10.69 -0.61 -55.99
C PHE A 256 9.34 -1.35 -56.01
N GLU A 257 9.24 -2.40 -56.82
CA GLU A 257 7.95 -3.05 -57.10
C GLU A 257 7.31 -3.74 -55.88
N THR A 258 8.11 -4.12 -54.87
CA THR A 258 7.61 -4.79 -53.65
C THR A 258 7.09 -3.83 -52.58
N TYR A 259 7.12 -2.51 -52.81
CA TYR A 259 6.75 -1.51 -51.81
C TYR A 259 5.34 -1.74 -51.22
N ASP A 260 4.35 -1.96 -52.08
CA ASP A 260 2.96 -2.17 -51.66
C ASP A 260 2.77 -3.46 -50.85
N LEU A 261 3.57 -4.50 -51.12
CA LEU A 261 3.56 -5.75 -50.36
C LEU A 261 4.13 -5.54 -48.95
N ILE A 262 5.26 -4.83 -48.85
CA ILE A 262 5.85 -4.47 -47.55
C ILE A 262 4.89 -3.56 -46.77
N GLU A 263 4.30 -2.56 -47.43
CA GLU A 263 3.36 -1.64 -46.78
C GLU A 263 2.13 -2.38 -46.22
N LYS A 264 1.59 -3.35 -46.97
CA LYS A 264 0.50 -4.23 -46.49
C LYS A 264 0.92 -5.03 -45.26
N ALA A 265 2.11 -5.64 -45.27
CA ALA A 265 2.62 -6.40 -44.12
C ALA A 265 2.86 -5.50 -42.89
N VAL A 266 3.37 -4.29 -43.07
CA VAL A 266 3.59 -3.32 -41.99
C VAL A 266 2.26 -2.81 -41.41
N LYS A 267 1.27 -2.50 -42.26
CA LYS A 267 -0.08 -2.11 -41.81
C LYS A 267 -0.74 -3.21 -40.98
N ASP A 268 -0.64 -4.46 -41.41
CA ASP A 268 -1.16 -5.60 -40.66
C ASP A 268 -0.39 -5.82 -39.36
N SER A 269 0.95 -5.82 -39.39
CA SER A 269 1.81 -5.91 -38.20
C SER A 269 1.45 -4.85 -37.15
N TYR A 270 1.34 -3.60 -37.58
CA TYR A 270 1.00 -2.47 -36.72
C TYR A 270 -0.34 -2.69 -36.01
N LYS A 271 -1.40 -2.97 -36.78
CA LYS A 271 -2.76 -3.06 -36.23
C LYS A 271 -3.02 -4.33 -35.43
N ARG A 272 -2.52 -5.47 -35.90
CA ARG A 272 -2.85 -6.80 -35.35
C ARG A 272 -1.89 -7.24 -34.25
N LEU A 273 -0.63 -6.82 -34.30
CA LEU A 273 0.43 -7.35 -33.43
C LEU A 273 1.01 -6.28 -32.51
N ILE A 274 1.51 -5.17 -33.08
CA ILE A 274 2.23 -4.15 -32.28
C ILE A 274 1.26 -3.37 -31.39
N VAL A 275 0.21 -2.77 -31.94
CA VAL A 275 -0.72 -1.92 -31.16
C VAL A 275 -1.34 -2.69 -30.00
N PRO A 276 -1.94 -3.89 -30.15
CA PRO A 276 -2.53 -4.62 -29.02
C PRO A 276 -1.50 -5.01 -27.95
N SER A 277 -0.28 -5.37 -28.35
CA SER A 277 0.79 -5.70 -27.40
C SER A 277 1.23 -4.48 -26.62
N ILE A 278 1.49 -3.36 -27.29
CA ILE A 278 1.95 -2.12 -26.65
C ILE A 278 0.82 -1.47 -25.83
N GLU A 279 -0.44 -1.56 -26.28
CA GLU A 279 -1.59 -1.13 -25.49
C GLU A 279 -1.63 -1.87 -24.16
N THR A 280 -1.44 -3.19 -24.18
CA THR A 280 -1.40 -4.00 -22.95
C THR A 280 -0.27 -3.55 -22.03
N GLU A 281 0.93 -3.31 -22.56
CA GLU A 281 2.08 -2.79 -21.79
C GLU A 281 1.77 -1.41 -21.18
N VAL A 282 1.21 -0.49 -21.96
CA VAL A 282 0.89 0.87 -21.51
C VAL A 282 -0.19 0.84 -20.44
N ARG A 283 -1.23 0.03 -20.62
CA ARG A 283 -2.29 -0.16 -19.62
C ARG A 283 -1.74 -0.72 -18.32
N GLN A 284 -0.84 -1.72 -18.41
CA GLN A 284 -0.17 -2.28 -17.24
C GLN A 284 0.69 -1.21 -16.54
N SER A 285 1.46 -0.43 -17.29
CA SER A 285 2.29 0.64 -16.73
C SER A 285 1.45 1.74 -16.05
N MET A 286 0.36 2.19 -16.68
CA MET A 286 -0.60 3.13 -16.07
C MET A 286 -1.18 2.55 -14.78
N LYS A 287 -1.52 1.27 -14.79
CA LYS A 287 -2.07 0.56 -13.62
C LYS A 287 -1.05 0.46 -12.49
N GLU A 288 0.18 0.07 -12.78
CA GLU A 288 1.26 -0.03 -11.80
C GLU A 288 1.58 1.33 -11.17
N MET A 289 1.68 2.40 -11.98
CA MET A 289 1.87 3.75 -11.46
C MET A 289 0.71 4.19 -10.55
N ALA A 290 -0.53 3.91 -10.96
CA ALA A 290 -1.71 4.26 -10.19
C ALA A 290 -1.82 3.48 -8.87
N ASP A 291 -1.43 2.20 -8.90
CA ASP A 291 -1.35 1.34 -7.72
C ASP A 291 -0.31 1.87 -6.75
N ASP A 292 0.89 2.23 -7.22
CA ASP A 292 2.00 2.69 -6.38
C ASP A 292 1.68 4.01 -5.70
N GLU A 293 1.13 4.98 -6.44
CA GLU A 293 0.69 6.26 -5.90
C GLU A 293 -0.42 6.07 -4.85
N SER A 294 -1.43 5.25 -5.15
CA SER A 294 -2.57 5.02 -4.25
C SER A 294 -2.16 4.22 -3.01
N ILE A 295 -1.29 3.22 -3.14
CA ILE A 295 -0.74 2.48 -2.01
C ILE A 295 0.08 3.41 -1.12
N GLY A 296 0.88 4.31 -1.71
CA GLY A 296 1.57 5.37 -0.96
C GLY A 296 0.59 6.23 -0.16
N VAL A 297 -0.56 6.58 -0.74
CA VAL A 297 -1.63 7.28 -0.03
C VAL A 297 -2.13 6.44 1.16
N PHE A 298 -2.44 5.17 0.94
CA PHE A 298 -2.95 4.28 1.98
C PHE A 298 -1.94 4.05 3.12
N LYS A 299 -0.64 3.94 2.83
CA LYS A 299 0.43 3.84 3.84
C LYS A 299 0.39 5.04 4.80
N SER A 300 0.35 6.26 4.25
CA SER A 300 0.32 7.47 5.09
C SER A 300 -0.99 7.63 5.85
N ASN A 301 -2.10 7.07 5.35
CA ASN A 301 -3.38 7.12 6.05
C ASN A 301 -3.46 6.09 7.19
N LEU A 302 -2.77 4.95 7.07
CA LEU A 302 -2.75 3.90 8.09
C LEU A 302 -1.94 4.28 9.33
N LYS A 303 -0.76 4.88 9.15
CA LYS A 303 0.14 5.19 10.27
C LYS A 303 -0.53 6.03 11.38
N PRO A 304 -1.27 7.11 11.09
CA PRO A 304 -1.95 7.88 12.12
C PRO A 304 -2.98 7.08 12.92
N TYR A 305 -3.70 6.14 12.30
CA TYR A 305 -4.63 5.27 13.03
C TYR A 305 -3.90 4.39 14.08
N LEU A 306 -2.76 3.84 13.70
CA LEU A 306 -1.95 2.97 14.55
C LEU A 306 -1.24 3.75 15.67
N MET A 307 -0.86 5.00 15.38
CA MET A 307 -0.10 5.85 16.30
C MET A 307 -0.97 6.73 17.20
N GLN A 308 -2.30 6.52 17.20
CA GLN A 308 -3.19 7.23 18.13
C GLN A 308 -2.80 6.95 19.59
N PRO A 309 -2.82 7.97 20.47
CA PRO A 309 -2.50 7.79 21.88
C PRO A 309 -3.49 6.83 22.56
N PRO A 310 -3.00 5.82 23.31
CA PRO A 310 -3.84 4.92 24.09
C PRO A 310 -4.48 5.63 25.30
N ILE A 311 -5.69 5.23 25.69
CA ILE A 311 -6.29 5.58 26.99
C ILE A 311 -6.07 4.43 27.96
N LYS A 312 -5.04 4.56 28.78
CA LYS A 312 -4.58 3.53 29.73
C LYS A 312 -5.44 3.51 31.00
N GLU A 313 -5.39 2.38 31.72
CA GLU A 313 -5.87 2.25 33.11
C GLU A 313 -7.34 2.67 33.33
N THR A 314 -8.20 2.39 32.35
CA THR A 314 -9.61 2.80 32.38
C THR A 314 -10.50 1.63 31.95
N ALA A 315 -11.53 1.33 32.75
CA ALA A 315 -12.59 0.41 32.35
C ALA A 315 -13.50 1.07 31.31
N ILE A 316 -13.80 0.34 30.24
CA ILE A 316 -14.46 0.89 29.03
C ILE A 316 -15.67 0.03 28.68
N ILE A 317 -16.77 0.68 28.31
CA ILE A 317 -17.89 0.03 27.62
C ILE A 317 -17.71 0.22 26.11
N GLY A 318 -17.63 -0.87 25.34
CA GLY A 318 -17.72 -0.86 23.90
C GLY A 318 -19.16 -1.05 23.43
N LEU A 319 -19.61 -0.18 22.53
CA LEU A 319 -20.89 -0.24 21.86
C LEU A 319 -20.67 -0.48 20.37
N ASP A 320 -21.22 -1.59 19.87
CA ASP A 320 -21.34 -1.91 18.44
C ASP A 320 -22.79 -1.63 17.98
N PRO A 321 -23.04 -0.48 17.35
CA PRO A 321 -24.39 -0.01 17.05
C PRO A 321 -25.14 -0.90 16.05
N GLY A 322 -26.47 -0.95 16.19
CA GLY A 322 -27.31 -1.66 15.24
C GLY A 322 -28.80 -1.37 15.41
N PHE A 323 -29.53 -1.35 14.30
CA PHE A 323 -30.99 -1.19 14.30
C PHE A 323 -31.69 -2.49 14.71
N ARG A 324 -31.85 -3.44 13.77
CA ARG A 324 -32.70 -4.62 13.95
C ARG A 324 -32.14 -5.64 14.93
N THR A 325 -30.82 -5.77 15.01
CA THR A 325 -30.14 -6.76 15.87
C THR A 325 -29.71 -6.18 17.21
N GLY A 326 -30.18 -4.96 17.55
CA GLY A 326 -29.78 -4.21 18.73
C GLY A 326 -28.35 -3.68 18.67
N CYS A 327 -27.99 -2.86 19.65
CA CYS A 327 -26.62 -2.43 19.93
C CYS A 327 -25.97 -3.44 20.88
N LYS A 328 -24.81 -3.97 20.50
CA LYS A 328 -24.07 -4.94 21.34
C LYS A 328 -23.18 -4.16 22.28
N VAL A 329 -23.14 -4.64 23.51
CA VAL A 329 -22.42 -4.01 24.63
C VAL A 329 -21.39 -5.00 25.13
N ALA A 330 -20.16 -4.55 25.30
CA ALA A 330 -19.12 -5.29 25.99
C ALA A 330 -18.42 -4.38 27.00
N VAL A 331 -18.18 -4.89 28.21
CA VAL A 331 -17.40 -4.19 29.23
C VAL A 331 -16.01 -4.80 29.27
N ILE A 332 -14.97 -3.95 29.21
CA ILE A 332 -13.58 -4.36 29.40
C ILE A 332 -12.99 -3.71 30.65
N SER A 333 -12.05 -4.43 31.29
CA SER A 333 -11.28 -3.93 32.42
C SER A 333 -10.26 -2.87 31.99
N GLU A 334 -9.62 -2.25 32.97
CA GLU A 334 -8.48 -1.36 32.78
C GLU A 334 -7.27 -2.00 32.07
N TYR A 335 -7.21 -3.35 32.07
CA TYR A 335 -6.20 -4.16 31.37
C TYR A 335 -6.72 -4.78 30.06
N GLY A 336 -7.97 -4.52 29.71
CA GLY A 336 -8.58 -4.98 28.47
C GLY A 336 -9.22 -6.36 28.54
N ASP A 337 -9.33 -6.95 29.73
CA ASP A 337 -10.02 -8.23 29.94
C ASP A 337 -11.53 -8.05 29.78
N PHE A 338 -12.19 -9.03 29.16
CA PHE A 338 -13.64 -9.03 29.05
C PHE A 338 -14.30 -9.26 30.43
N LEU A 339 -15.26 -8.41 30.80
CA LEU A 339 -15.92 -8.45 32.11
C LEU A 339 -17.41 -8.82 32.03
N ASP A 340 -18.15 -8.25 31.09
CA ASP A 340 -19.58 -8.50 30.91
C ASP A 340 -20.06 -8.11 29.51
N SER A 341 -21.26 -8.54 29.13
CA SER A 341 -21.87 -8.15 27.86
C SER A 341 -23.39 -8.08 27.93
N ALA A 342 -23.98 -7.30 27.05
CA ALA A 342 -25.42 -7.22 26.86
C ALA A 342 -25.78 -6.91 25.41
N VAL A 343 -27.07 -7.00 25.09
CA VAL A 343 -27.64 -6.46 23.86
C VAL A 343 -28.76 -5.51 24.25
N ILE A 344 -28.61 -4.24 23.89
CA ILE A 344 -29.57 -3.17 24.20
C ILE A 344 -30.24 -2.66 22.92
N TYR A 345 -31.44 -2.10 23.04
CA TYR A 345 -32.22 -1.63 21.90
C TYR A 345 -32.58 -0.16 22.09
N VAL A 346 -31.75 0.71 21.51
CA VAL A 346 -31.80 2.18 21.71
C VAL A 346 -32.62 2.92 20.63
N THR A 347 -33.01 2.23 19.56
CA THR A 347 -33.83 2.76 18.45
C THR A 347 -35.28 2.27 18.47
N ASP A 348 -35.65 1.50 19.50
CA ASP A 348 -36.95 0.83 19.63
C ASP A 348 -37.94 1.60 20.54
N ALA A 349 -39.07 0.96 20.87
CA ALA A 349 -40.07 1.51 21.76
C ALA A 349 -39.50 1.91 23.14
N ARG A 350 -40.07 2.95 23.76
CA ARG A 350 -39.62 3.54 25.05
C ARG A 350 -39.29 2.54 26.16
N LYS A 351 -40.03 1.42 26.26
CA LYS A 351 -39.77 0.38 27.27
C LYS A 351 -38.41 -0.31 27.08
N GLN A 352 -37.94 -0.46 25.84
CA GLN A 352 -36.63 -1.04 25.56
C GLN A 352 -35.51 -0.04 25.85
N ILE A 353 -35.73 1.24 25.55
CA ILE A 353 -34.81 2.32 25.90
C ILE A 353 -34.62 2.37 27.43
N GLN A 354 -35.70 2.29 28.21
CA GLN A 354 -35.60 2.26 29.68
C GLN A 354 -34.80 1.06 30.21
N ARG A 355 -34.92 -0.12 29.58
CA ARG A 355 -34.10 -1.29 29.93
C ARG A 355 -32.64 -1.10 29.56
N ALA A 356 -32.36 -0.40 28.45
CA ALA A 356 -31.01 -0.03 28.07
C ALA A 356 -30.40 0.92 29.11
N ASP A 357 -31.17 1.89 29.63
CA ASP A 357 -30.73 2.80 30.69
C ASP A 357 -30.34 2.03 31.94
N GLU A 358 -31.22 1.12 32.40
CA GLU A 358 -30.99 0.27 33.57
C GLU A 358 -29.72 -0.56 33.41
N THR A 359 -29.52 -1.17 32.24
CA THR A 359 -28.38 -2.05 31.96
C THR A 359 -27.06 -1.27 31.92
N LEU A 360 -27.01 -0.13 31.22
CA LEU A 360 -25.78 0.66 31.13
C LEU A 360 -25.43 1.32 32.46
N LYS A 361 -26.41 1.81 33.22
CA LYS A 361 -26.18 2.33 34.58
C LYS A 361 -25.63 1.25 35.51
N GLU A 362 -26.18 0.03 35.45
CA GLU A 362 -25.66 -1.11 36.22
C GLU A 362 -24.19 -1.39 35.85
N PHE A 363 -23.84 -1.45 34.56
CA PHE A 363 -22.46 -1.71 34.14
C PHE A 363 -21.51 -0.59 34.53
N ILE A 364 -21.94 0.67 34.41
CA ILE A 364 -21.16 1.83 34.83
C ILE A 364 -20.82 1.74 36.32
N ASP A 365 -21.83 1.50 37.16
CA ASP A 365 -21.65 1.44 38.62
C ASP A 365 -20.84 0.20 39.05
N LYS A 366 -21.19 -0.97 38.49
CA LYS A 366 -20.58 -2.27 38.84
C LYS A 366 -19.10 -2.35 38.49
N TYR A 367 -18.71 -1.73 37.38
CA TYR A 367 -17.34 -1.83 36.84
C TYR A 367 -16.57 -0.51 36.90
N ASN A 368 -17.13 0.54 37.51
CA ASN A 368 -16.54 1.89 37.62
C ASN A 368 -16.06 2.42 36.25
N VAL A 369 -16.92 2.31 35.25
CA VAL A 369 -16.62 2.71 33.87
C VAL A 369 -16.50 4.23 33.78
N LYS A 370 -15.45 4.72 33.11
CA LYS A 370 -15.25 6.16 32.86
C LYS A 370 -15.35 6.55 31.39
N LEU A 371 -15.40 5.57 30.50
CA LEU A 371 -15.40 5.80 29.06
C LEU A 371 -16.33 4.83 28.32
N ILE A 372 -17.11 5.37 27.38
CA ILE A 372 -17.92 4.60 26.44
C ILE A 372 -17.36 4.78 25.01
N ALA A 373 -16.91 3.69 24.40
CA ALA A 373 -16.45 3.64 23.02
C ALA A 373 -17.61 3.27 22.10
N ILE A 374 -17.93 4.10 21.11
CA ILE A 374 -19.04 3.88 20.18
C ILE A 374 -18.48 3.65 18.78
N GLY A 375 -18.81 2.50 18.17
CA GLY A 375 -18.48 2.24 16.76
C GLY A 375 -19.14 3.24 15.83
N ASN A 376 -18.43 3.67 14.79
CA ASN A 376 -18.90 4.69 13.85
C ASN A 376 -19.74 4.13 12.67
N GLY A 377 -20.28 2.91 12.77
CA GLY A 377 -21.04 2.30 11.70
C GLY A 377 -22.54 2.56 11.72
N THR A 378 -23.30 1.52 11.38
CA THR A 378 -24.76 1.62 11.21
C THR A 378 -25.45 1.88 12.54
N ALA A 379 -26.32 2.89 12.60
CA ALA A 379 -27.01 3.33 13.83
C ALA A 379 -26.10 3.97 14.90
N SER A 380 -24.87 4.35 14.52
CA SER A 380 -23.91 4.99 15.42
C SER A 380 -24.42 6.30 15.99
N ARG A 381 -25.07 7.13 15.18
CA ARG A 381 -25.61 8.43 15.61
C ARG A 381 -26.79 8.30 16.57
N GLU A 382 -27.71 7.38 16.31
CA GLU A 382 -28.81 7.10 17.22
C GLU A 382 -28.28 6.61 18.57
N THR A 383 -27.24 5.77 18.54
CA THR A 383 -26.54 5.31 19.73
C THR A 383 -25.80 6.44 20.44
N GLU A 384 -25.11 7.31 19.70
CA GLU A 384 -24.39 8.48 20.24
C GLU A 384 -25.35 9.42 20.96
N LYS A 385 -26.47 9.77 20.34
CA LYS A 385 -27.51 10.60 20.94
C LYS A 385 -28.04 9.99 22.23
N TYR A 386 -28.39 8.70 22.19
CA TYR A 386 -28.85 7.98 23.36
C TYR A 386 -27.81 7.99 24.49
N VAL A 387 -26.53 7.76 24.19
CA VAL A 387 -25.45 7.79 25.19
C VAL A 387 -25.31 9.18 25.78
N SER A 388 -25.31 10.24 24.98
CA SER A 388 -25.23 11.62 25.49
C SER A 388 -26.42 11.96 26.39
N ASP A 389 -27.65 11.62 25.98
CA ASP A 389 -28.86 11.81 26.80
C ASP A 389 -28.82 11.02 28.12
N LEU A 390 -28.18 9.84 28.12
CA LEU A 390 -27.96 9.01 29.31
C LEU A 390 -26.91 9.63 30.24
N LEU A 391 -25.78 10.08 29.70
CA LEU A 391 -24.69 10.69 30.45
C LEU A 391 -25.13 12.00 31.11
N ALA A 392 -25.99 12.79 30.47
CA ALA A 392 -26.57 14.00 31.06
C ALA A 392 -27.43 13.73 32.32
N GLN A 393 -27.80 12.48 32.58
CA GLN A 393 -28.57 12.07 33.78
C GLN A 393 -27.67 11.47 34.87
N ILE A 394 -26.37 11.37 34.64
CA ILE A 394 -25.39 10.77 35.56
C ILE A 394 -24.49 11.89 36.08
N ASP A 395 -24.34 12.01 37.39
CA ASP A 395 -23.54 13.08 38.02
C ASP A 395 -22.02 12.79 38.01
N ASP A 396 -21.59 11.63 37.52
CA ASP A 396 -20.18 11.24 37.38
C ASP A 396 -19.55 11.77 36.09
N GLU A 397 -18.26 12.12 36.15
CA GLU A 397 -17.45 12.47 34.97
C GLU A 397 -17.17 11.24 34.10
N ILE A 398 -18.14 10.90 33.25
CA ILE A 398 -18.05 9.85 32.25
C ILE A 398 -18.07 10.51 30.86
N PHE A 399 -17.24 9.99 29.97
CA PHE A 399 -17.11 10.47 28.61
C PHE A 399 -17.48 9.39 27.61
N TYR A 400 -17.76 9.80 26.38
CA TYR A 400 -17.80 8.87 25.25
C TYR A 400 -16.83 9.31 24.15
N ALA A 401 -16.43 8.35 23.30
CA ALA A 401 -15.60 8.58 22.14
C ALA A 401 -16.13 7.77 20.94
N ILE A 402 -16.07 8.37 19.76
CA ILE A 402 -16.38 7.68 18.50
C ILE A 402 -15.14 6.96 18.00
N VAL A 403 -15.25 5.65 17.80
CA VAL A 403 -14.16 4.76 17.40
C VAL A 403 -14.44 4.24 16.00
N ASN A 404 -13.39 4.20 15.16
CA ASN A 404 -13.50 3.55 13.85
C ASN A 404 -13.77 2.05 14.06
N GLU A 405 -14.90 1.54 13.56
CA GLU A 405 -15.25 0.12 13.66
C GLU A 405 -14.76 -0.71 12.45
N ALA A 406 -14.11 -0.10 11.46
CA ALA A 406 -13.65 -0.78 10.26
C ALA A 406 -12.79 -2.00 10.62
N GLY A 407 -13.18 -3.16 10.10
CA GLY A 407 -12.52 -4.43 10.37
C GLY A 407 -12.90 -5.09 11.71
N ALA A 408 -13.75 -4.50 12.56
CA ALA A 408 -14.21 -5.15 13.80
C ALA A 408 -15.03 -6.42 13.52
N SER A 409 -15.84 -6.42 12.46
CA SER A 409 -16.56 -7.60 11.97
C SER A 409 -15.62 -8.68 11.40
N ILE A 410 -14.50 -8.26 10.80
CA ILE A 410 -13.47 -9.17 10.28
C ILE A 410 -12.69 -9.80 11.44
N TYR A 411 -12.36 -9.01 12.47
CA TYR A 411 -11.78 -9.52 13.71
C TYR A 411 -12.72 -10.54 14.35
N SER A 412 -13.98 -10.20 14.54
CA SER A 412 -14.90 -10.99 15.35
C SER A 412 -15.20 -12.38 14.77
N ALA A 413 -15.17 -12.50 13.44
CA ALA A 413 -15.27 -13.77 12.72
C ALA A 413 -13.91 -14.49 12.51
N SER A 414 -12.79 -13.89 12.94
CA SER A 414 -11.45 -14.45 12.74
C SER A 414 -11.17 -15.64 13.65
N LYS A 415 -10.23 -16.50 13.23
CA LYS A 415 -9.71 -17.58 14.08
C LYS A 415 -9.11 -17.06 15.39
N LEU A 416 -8.43 -15.91 15.33
CA LEU A 416 -7.82 -15.30 16.51
C LEU A 416 -8.88 -14.90 17.55
N ALA A 417 -9.97 -14.25 17.13
CA ALA A 417 -11.04 -13.87 18.05
C ALA A 417 -11.81 -15.09 18.61
N ILE A 418 -11.93 -16.16 17.82
CA ILE A 418 -12.48 -17.45 18.31
C ILE A 418 -11.55 -18.08 19.36
N GLU A 419 -10.24 -17.99 19.18
CA GLU A 419 -9.25 -18.47 20.15
C GLU A 419 -9.24 -17.61 21.43
N GLU A 420 -9.36 -16.28 21.31
CA GLU A 420 -9.43 -15.37 22.47
C GLU A 420 -10.76 -15.50 23.23
N PHE A 421 -11.88 -15.73 22.53
CA PHE A 421 -13.23 -15.73 23.10
C PHE A 421 -14.10 -16.86 22.55
N PRO A 422 -13.78 -18.13 22.87
CA PRO A 422 -14.44 -19.30 22.27
C PRO A 422 -15.94 -19.37 22.58
N ASP A 423 -16.33 -18.97 23.80
CA ASP A 423 -17.70 -19.09 24.31
C ASP A 423 -18.59 -17.86 24.03
N LEU A 424 -18.05 -16.81 23.42
CA LEU A 424 -18.79 -15.59 23.12
C LEU A 424 -19.38 -15.60 21.70
N ASP A 425 -20.54 -14.96 21.55
CA ASP A 425 -21.15 -14.72 20.25
C ASP A 425 -20.27 -13.82 19.37
N VAL A 426 -20.33 -14.03 18.05
CA VAL A 426 -19.55 -13.28 17.06
C VAL A 426 -19.78 -11.77 17.16
N THR A 427 -20.99 -11.33 17.53
CA THR A 427 -21.31 -9.90 17.61
C THR A 427 -20.74 -9.24 18.87
N ILE A 428 -20.66 -9.96 20.00
CA ILE A 428 -20.05 -9.45 21.23
C ILE A 428 -18.54 -9.25 21.06
N ARG A 429 -17.86 -10.13 20.32
CA ARG A 429 -16.43 -9.97 19.99
C ARG A 429 -16.15 -8.67 19.23
N GLY A 430 -17.10 -8.21 18.40
CA GLY A 430 -17.01 -6.91 17.72
C GLY A 430 -17.00 -5.75 18.70
N ALA A 431 -17.94 -5.74 19.65
CA ALA A 431 -18.02 -4.72 20.71
C ALA A 431 -16.76 -4.71 21.62
N ILE A 432 -16.19 -5.87 21.92
CA ILE A 432 -14.91 -5.98 22.65
C ILE A 432 -13.79 -5.29 21.86
N SER A 433 -13.71 -5.53 20.54
CA SER A 433 -12.69 -4.90 19.69
C SER A 433 -12.84 -3.38 19.66
N ILE A 434 -14.07 -2.86 19.60
CA ILE A 434 -14.34 -1.41 19.67
C ILE A 434 -13.83 -0.81 20.99
N ALA A 435 -14.09 -1.47 22.13
CA ALA A 435 -13.59 -1.03 23.42
C ALA A 435 -12.06 -1.06 23.50
N ARG A 436 -11.43 -2.13 23.02
CA ARG A 436 -9.96 -2.29 23.05
C ARG A 436 -9.23 -1.32 22.12
N ARG A 437 -9.86 -0.89 21.02
CA ARG A 437 -9.27 0.08 20.09
C ARG A 437 -9.03 1.45 20.71
N ILE A 438 -9.92 1.95 21.57
CA ILE A 438 -9.67 3.23 22.25
C ILE A 438 -8.67 3.07 23.39
N GLN A 439 -8.61 1.87 24.00
CA GLN A 439 -7.66 1.55 25.05
C GLN A 439 -6.22 1.51 24.53
N ASP A 440 -5.96 0.72 23.47
CA ASP A 440 -4.70 0.75 22.72
C ASP A 440 -4.96 0.45 21.23
N PRO A 441 -5.01 1.48 20.37
CA PRO A 441 -5.27 1.34 18.94
C PRO A 441 -4.29 0.40 18.25
N LEU A 442 -3.00 0.49 18.56
CA LEU A 442 -1.96 -0.32 17.94
C LEU A 442 -2.13 -1.80 18.29
N ALA A 443 -2.29 -2.11 19.58
CA ALA A 443 -2.37 -3.47 20.07
C ALA A 443 -3.61 -4.22 19.58
N GLU A 444 -4.70 -3.51 19.29
CA GLU A 444 -5.94 -4.09 18.79
C GLU A 444 -5.99 -4.13 17.25
N LEU A 445 -5.54 -3.07 16.54
CA LEU A 445 -5.59 -3.03 15.08
C LEU A 445 -4.60 -4.01 14.42
N VAL A 446 -3.49 -4.38 15.07
CA VAL A 446 -2.57 -5.41 14.57
C VAL A 446 -3.20 -6.82 14.48
N LYS A 447 -4.35 -7.04 15.14
CA LYS A 447 -5.05 -8.34 15.15
C LYS A 447 -5.83 -8.60 13.86
N ILE A 448 -6.01 -7.58 13.02
CA ILE A 448 -6.69 -7.69 11.73
C ILE A 448 -5.75 -7.44 10.57
N SER A 449 -6.15 -7.90 9.38
CA SER A 449 -5.42 -7.52 8.17
C SER A 449 -5.45 -5.99 8.01
N PRO A 450 -4.32 -5.33 7.76
CA PRO A 450 -4.28 -3.88 7.58
C PRO A 450 -5.17 -3.35 6.45
N GLN A 451 -5.44 -4.19 5.44
CA GLN A 451 -6.34 -3.88 4.32
C GLN A 451 -7.79 -3.70 4.76
N SER A 452 -8.15 -4.24 5.93
CA SER A 452 -9.49 -4.20 6.51
C SER A 452 -9.79 -2.94 7.32
N ILE A 453 -8.78 -2.10 7.58
CA ILE A 453 -8.90 -0.90 8.41
C ILE A 453 -9.59 0.26 7.64
N GLY A 454 -9.79 0.09 6.33
CA GLY A 454 -10.46 1.10 5.49
C GLY A 454 -9.55 2.29 5.20
N VAL A 455 -8.41 2.01 4.57
CA VAL A 455 -7.31 2.99 4.41
C VAL A 455 -7.47 3.90 3.19
N GLY A 456 -8.45 3.62 2.32
CA GLY A 456 -8.89 4.55 1.28
C GLY A 456 -9.87 3.98 0.24
N GLN A 457 -10.41 4.86 -0.60
CA GLN A 457 -11.54 4.59 -1.50
C GLN A 457 -11.27 3.49 -2.54
N TYR A 458 -10.07 3.44 -3.12
CA TYR A 458 -9.71 2.50 -4.18
C TYR A 458 -8.87 1.32 -3.68
N GLN A 459 -8.89 1.04 -2.38
CA GLN A 459 -8.06 -0.01 -1.79
C GLN A 459 -8.32 -1.41 -2.37
N HIS A 460 -9.52 -1.68 -2.89
CA HIS A 460 -9.88 -2.95 -3.53
C HIS A 460 -9.52 -3.00 -5.02
N ASP A 461 -9.19 -1.85 -5.61
CA ASP A 461 -8.89 -1.72 -7.03
C ASP A 461 -7.39 -1.89 -7.31
N VAL A 462 -6.52 -1.61 -6.33
CA VAL A 462 -5.07 -1.76 -6.47
C VAL A 462 -4.59 -3.21 -6.39
N ASN A 463 -3.33 -3.46 -6.75
CA ASN A 463 -2.67 -4.75 -6.54
C ASN A 463 -2.71 -5.17 -5.06
N GLN A 464 -3.56 -6.15 -4.74
CA GLN A 464 -3.82 -6.59 -3.37
C GLN A 464 -2.59 -7.20 -2.67
N LYS A 465 -1.67 -7.83 -3.42
CA LYS A 465 -0.45 -8.39 -2.84
C LYS A 465 0.50 -7.27 -2.41
N LYS A 466 0.71 -6.28 -3.30
CA LYS A 466 1.56 -5.11 -3.01
C LYS A 466 0.97 -4.26 -1.90
N LEU A 467 -0.35 -4.02 -1.93
CA LEU A 467 -1.05 -3.32 -0.85
C LEU A 467 -0.82 -4.02 0.49
N LYS A 468 -1.02 -5.33 0.56
CA LYS A 468 -0.85 -6.09 1.80
C LYS A 468 0.56 -5.92 2.37
N SER A 469 1.60 -6.19 1.57
CA SER A 469 2.98 -6.07 2.04
C SER A 469 3.30 -4.64 2.49
N SER A 470 2.90 -3.65 1.69
CA SER A 470 3.17 -2.24 2.01
C SER A 470 2.46 -1.75 3.28
N LEU A 471 1.27 -2.25 3.60
CA LEU A 471 0.61 -1.91 4.86
C LEU A 471 1.18 -2.69 6.04
N GLU A 472 1.59 -3.95 5.85
CA GLU A 472 2.28 -4.73 6.88
C GLU A 472 3.61 -4.08 7.29
N GLU A 473 4.34 -3.47 6.36
CA GLU A 473 5.53 -2.64 6.64
C GLU A 473 5.20 -1.46 7.56
N VAL A 474 4.06 -0.77 7.32
CA VAL A 474 3.65 0.36 8.18
C VAL A 474 3.30 -0.13 9.58
N VAL A 475 2.66 -1.29 9.72
CA VAL A 475 2.41 -1.90 11.03
C VAL A 475 3.72 -2.24 11.73
N GLU A 476 4.65 -2.90 11.03
CA GLU A 476 5.99 -3.19 11.56
C GLU A 476 6.69 -1.90 12.03
N ASP A 477 6.70 -0.84 11.21
CA ASP A 477 7.29 0.44 11.56
C ASP A 477 6.66 1.03 12.83
N CYS A 478 5.32 1.03 12.94
CA CYS A 478 4.63 1.55 14.12
C CYS A 478 4.93 0.73 15.37
N VAL A 479 4.87 -0.60 15.29
CA VAL A 479 5.13 -1.51 16.42
C VAL A 479 6.56 -1.36 16.93
N ASN A 480 7.54 -1.32 16.02
CA ASN A 480 8.94 -1.16 16.41
C ASN A 480 9.24 0.26 16.89
N THR A 481 8.57 1.29 16.35
CA THR A 481 8.68 2.68 16.83
C THR A 481 8.17 2.80 18.27
N VAL A 482 7.02 2.21 18.59
CA VAL A 482 6.43 2.27 19.95
C VAL A 482 7.16 1.37 20.93
N GLY A 483 7.65 0.21 20.45
CA GLY A 483 8.13 -0.86 21.31
C GLY A 483 6.98 -1.64 21.96
N VAL A 484 7.29 -2.83 22.47
CA VAL A 484 6.27 -3.78 22.94
C VAL A 484 6.61 -4.26 24.35
N ASN A 485 5.70 -4.07 25.30
CA ASN A 485 5.81 -4.73 26.62
C ASN A 485 5.62 -6.24 26.44
N ILE A 486 6.69 -7.01 26.58
CA ILE A 486 6.68 -8.46 26.35
C ILE A 486 5.76 -9.20 27.34
N ASN A 487 5.54 -8.65 28.53
CA ASN A 487 4.73 -9.27 29.57
C ASN A 487 3.23 -9.12 29.33
N THR A 488 2.78 -8.09 28.61
CA THR A 488 1.35 -7.85 28.33
C THR A 488 0.97 -8.09 26.88
N ALA A 489 1.93 -8.10 25.96
CA ALA A 489 1.65 -8.22 24.53
C ALA A 489 0.99 -9.53 24.12
N SER A 490 0.09 -9.42 23.14
CA SER A 490 -0.47 -10.57 22.43
C SER A 490 0.53 -11.15 21.43
N SER A 491 0.33 -12.41 21.04
CA SER A 491 1.11 -13.04 19.97
C SER A 491 0.97 -12.31 18.63
N ALA A 492 -0.17 -11.67 18.37
CA ALA A 492 -0.40 -10.87 17.18
C ALA A 492 0.49 -9.61 17.14
N LEU A 493 0.60 -8.88 18.25
CA LEU A 493 1.47 -7.71 18.36
C LEU A 493 2.95 -8.10 18.28
N LEU A 494 3.35 -9.15 18.99
CA LEU A 494 4.74 -9.65 18.98
C LEU A 494 5.20 -10.07 17.58
N ASN A 495 4.30 -10.56 16.72
CA ASN A 495 4.63 -10.97 15.35
C ASN A 495 5.12 -9.81 14.46
N TYR A 496 4.88 -8.55 14.83
CA TYR A 496 5.37 -7.37 14.13
C TYR A 496 6.65 -6.78 14.74
N VAL A 497 7.17 -7.38 15.81
CA VAL A 497 8.46 -6.99 16.38
C VAL A 497 9.58 -7.52 15.49
N SER A 498 10.55 -6.66 15.18
CA SER A 498 11.74 -7.00 14.43
C SER A 498 12.39 -8.29 14.95
N GLY A 499 12.70 -9.22 14.05
CA GLY A 499 13.33 -10.51 14.40
C GLY A 499 12.41 -11.54 15.02
N ILE A 500 11.13 -11.22 15.26
CA ILE A 500 10.13 -12.17 15.74
C ILE A 500 9.32 -12.71 14.56
N THR A 501 9.03 -14.01 14.61
CA THR A 501 8.19 -14.71 13.65
C THR A 501 6.90 -15.14 14.33
N LYS A 502 5.88 -15.52 13.56
CA LYS A 502 4.63 -16.06 14.12
C LYS A 502 4.85 -17.20 15.11
N THR A 503 5.82 -18.06 14.85
CA THR A 503 6.17 -19.18 15.73
C THR A 503 6.82 -18.70 17.03
N THR A 504 7.80 -17.79 16.94
CA THR A 504 8.49 -17.30 18.14
C THR A 504 7.61 -16.37 18.97
N ALA A 505 6.71 -15.59 18.35
CA ALA A 505 5.70 -14.80 19.05
C ALA A 505 4.80 -15.68 19.93
N LYS A 506 4.33 -16.82 19.41
CA LYS A 506 3.58 -17.80 20.20
C LYS A 506 4.43 -18.38 21.34
N ASN A 507 5.67 -18.78 21.04
CA ASN A 507 6.56 -19.36 22.06
C ASN A 507 6.88 -18.38 23.19
N ILE A 508 6.94 -17.06 22.94
CA ILE A 508 7.10 -16.04 23.98
C ILE A 508 5.90 -16.07 24.94
N VAL A 509 4.68 -16.11 24.40
CA VAL A 509 3.45 -16.18 25.21
C VAL A 509 3.39 -17.50 25.98
N ASP A 510 3.68 -18.62 25.34
CA ASP A 510 3.71 -19.94 25.98
C ASP A 510 4.75 -19.99 27.11
N TYR A 511 5.96 -19.45 26.88
CA TYR A 511 7.00 -19.34 27.91
C TYR A 511 6.52 -18.52 29.11
N LYS A 512 5.84 -17.39 28.88
CA LYS A 512 5.29 -16.53 29.94
C LYS A 512 4.23 -17.26 30.78
N ILE A 513 3.36 -18.04 30.13
CA ILE A 513 2.33 -18.84 30.83
C ILE A 513 2.99 -19.92 31.70
N GLU A 514 4.04 -20.56 31.20
CA GLU A 514 4.72 -21.67 31.90
C GLU A 514 5.68 -21.20 33.01
N ASN A 515 6.36 -20.08 32.82
CA ASN A 515 7.48 -19.65 33.68
C ASN A 515 7.21 -18.35 34.45
N GLY A 516 6.09 -17.67 34.19
CA GLY A 516 5.79 -16.35 34.73
C GLY A 516 6.33 -15.21 33.85
N PRO A 517 6.17 -13.94 34.30
CA PRO A 517 6.62 -12.78 33.55
C PRO A 517 8.14 -12.74 33.41
N PHE A 518 8.61 -12.18 32.29
CA PHE A 518 10.03 -11.89 32.06
C PHE A 518 10.48 -10.81 33.04
N THR A 519 11.63 -11.02 33.67
CA THR A 519 12.22 -10.08 34.65
C THR A 519 13.38 -9.27 34.07
N ASN A 520 13.98 -9.75 32.98
CA ASN A 520 15.04 -9.05 32.25
C ASN A 520 15.14 -9.58 30.81
N ARG A 521 15.78 -8.81 29.92
CA ARG A 521 15.89 -9.18 28.50
C ARG A 521 16.67 -10.47 28.26
N GLN A 522 17.63 -10.85 29.11
CA GLN A 522 18.40 -12.09 28.89
C GLN A 522 17.53 -13.35 28.97
N GLU A 523 16.40 -13.29 29.67
CA GLU A 523 15.46 -14.41 29.72
C GLU A 523 14.80 -14.70 28.37
N ILE A 524 14.78 -13.74 27.44
CA ILE A 524 14.24 -13.92 26.10
C ILE A 524 15.02 -14.99 25.32
N LEU A 525 16.32 -15.17 25.60
CA LEU A 525 17.14 -16.26 25.01
C LEU A 525 16.71 -17.66 25.47
N LYS A 526 15.95 -17.78 26.56
CA LYS A 526 15.41 -19.07 27.04
C LYS A 526 14.19 -19.51 26.22
N VAL A 527 13.60 -18.61 25.43
CA VAL A 527 12.43 -18.91 24.59
C VAL A 527 12.82 -19.78 23.40
N LYS A 528 12.08 -20.87 23.20
CA LYS A 528 12.29 -21.79 22.08
C LYS A 528 12.23 -21.05 20.74
N GLY A 529 13.27 -21.21 19.92
CA GLY A 529 13.37 -20.59 18.59
C GLY A 529 13.97 -19.19 18.58
N ILE A 530 14.26 -18.59 19.75
CA ILE A 530 15.00 -17.33 19.84
C ILE A 530 16.47 -17.65 20.11
N GLY A 531 17.27 -17.66 19.04
CA GLY A 531 18.73 -17.75 19.13
C GLY A 531 19.40 -16.37 19.24
N PRO A 532 20.74 -16.32 19.37
CA PRO A 532 21.49 -15.07 19.51
C PRO A 532 21.20 -14.04 18.41
N LYS A 533 21.06 -14.48 17.16
CA LYS A 533 20.71 -13.59 16.04
C LYS A 533 19.33 -12.97 16.20
N ALA A 534 18.30 -13.77 16.49
CA ALA A 534 16.94 -13.28 16.69
C ALA A 534 16.86 -12.34 17.90
N PHE A 535 17.57 -12.67 18.98
CA PHE A 535 17.68 -11.81 20.16
C PHE A 535 18.24 -10.43 19.84
N VAL A 536 19.35 -10.35 19.08
CA VAL A 536 19.91 -9.06 18.64
C VAL A 536 18.89 -8.27 17.83
N GLN A 537 18.12 -8.92 16.95
CA GLN A 537 17.13 -8.20 16.14
C GLN A 537 15.92 -7.69 16.94
N CYS A 538 15.54 -8.35 18.04
CA CYS A 538 14.30 -8.04 18.76
C CYS A 538 14.48 -7.33 20.11
N ALA A 539 15.62 -7.50 20.79
CA ALA A 539 15.76 -7.16 22.20
C ALA A 539 15.50 -5.67 22.48
N GLY A 540 16.02 -4.78 21.63
CA GLY A 540 15.82 -3.33 21.79
C GLY A 540 14.38 -2.84 21.55
N PHE A 541 13.53 -3.67 20.92
CA PHE A 541 12.12 -3.37 20.67
C PHE A 541 11.18 -3.95 21.73
N LEU A 542 11.69 -4.88 22.55
CA LEU A 542 10.94 -5.50 23.65
C LEU A 542 11.25 -4.78 24.96
N ARG A 543 10.20 -4.30 25.63
CA ARG A 543 10.27 -3.57 26.89
C ARG A 543 9.83 -4.46 28.04
N ILE A 544 10.46 -4.29 29.19
CA ILE A 544 10.11 -4.95 30.46
C ILE A 544 10.03 -3.86 31.54
N PRO A 545 8.88 -3.16 31.66
CA PRO A 545 8.70 -2.10 32.65
C PRO A 545 8.93 -2.56 34.10
N GLU A 546 8.70 -3.84 34.37
CA GLU A 546 8.83 -4.44 35.70
C GLU A 546 10.28 -4.86 36.04
N SER A 547 11.24 -4.64 35.15
CA SER A 547 12.65 -5.02 35.37
C SER A 547 13.34 -4.11 36.39
N GLU A 548 14.25 -4.67 37.19
CA GLU A 548 15.16 -3.88 38.03
C GLU A 548 16.18 -3.07 37.20
N GLU A 549 16.49 -3.54 35.99
CA GLU A 549 17.34 -2.83 35.04
C GLU A 549 16.51 -1.80 34.26
N ILE A 550 16.67 -0.51 34.58
CA ILE A 550 15.88 0.58 33.98
C ILE A 550 16.01 0.58 32.45
N LEU A 551 17.16 0.19 31.91
CA LEU A 551 17.40 0.12 30.47
C LEU A 551 16.52 -0.90 29.74
N ASP A 552 16.01 -1.93 30.43
CA ASP A 552 15.07 -2.90 29.84
C ASP A 552 13.70 -2.26 29.53
N ASN A 553 13.40 -1.08 30.07
CA ASN A 553 12.23 -0.26 29.73
C ASN A 553 12.57 0.90 28.77
N THR A 554 13.72 0.88 28.10
CA THR A 554 14.13 1.91 27.12
C THR A 554 14.35 1.29 25.75
N GLU A 555 14.54 2.13 24.72
CA GLU A 555 14.96 1.67 23.39
C GLU A 555 16.46 1.35 23.30
N VAL A 556 17.23 1.62 24.36
CA VAL A 556 18.67 1.30 24.41
C VAL A 556 18.83 -0.20 24.22
N HIS A 557 19.61 -0.59 23.21
CA HIS A 557 19.85 -2.00 22.93
C HIS A 557 20.78 -2.62 24.00
N PRO A 558 20.62 -3.91 24.38
CA PRO A 558 21.53 -4.57 25.32
C PRO A 558 23.02 -4.49 24.98
N GLU A 559 23.36 -4.35 23.69
CA GLU A 559 24.75 -4.16 23.23
C GLU A 559 25.38 -2.84 23.71
N SER A 560 24.54 -1.87 24.11
CA SER A 560 24.96 -0.53 24.54
C SER A 560 24.76 -0.29 26.03
N TYR A 561 24.46 -1.32 26.84
CA TYR A 561 24.18 -1.15 28.27
C TYR A 561 25.37 -0.62 29.06
N GLU A 562 26.58 -1.12 28.77
CA GLU A 562 27.79 -0.64 29.43
C GLU A 562 28.04 0.84 29.14
N ILE A 563 27.81 1.26 27.90
CA ILE A 563 27.91 2.67 27.47
C ILE A 563 26.83 3.52 28.17
N ALA A 564 25.57 3.07 28.16
CA ALA A 564 24.47 3.79 28.81
C ALA A 564 24.73 4.01 30.31
N LYS A 565 25.21 2.97 31.02
CA LYS A 565 25.58 3.06 32.45
C LYS A 565 26.74 4.03 32.71
N GLN A 566 27.64 4.24 31.75
CA GLN A 566 28.67 5.26 31.84
C GLN A 566 28.08 6.66 31.63
N ILE A 567 27.17 6.83 30.67
CA ILE A 567 26.48 8.10 30.39
C ILE A 567 25.62 8.55 31.57
N MET A 568 24.97 7.63 32.30
CA MET A 568 24.18 7.92 33.50
C MET A 568 24.97 8.61 34.63
N LYS A 569 26.30 8.66 34.55
CA LYS A 569 27.16 9.37 35.52
C LYS A 569 27.31 10.86 35.20
N TYR A 570 26.88 11.31 34.03
CA TYR A 570 26.94 12.69 33.57
C TYR A 570 25.59 13.41 33.80
N ASP A 571 25.60 14.74 33.79
CA ASP A 571 24.37 15.52 33.69
C ASP A 571 23.85 15.47 32.24
N LEU A 572 22.75 14.74 32.03
CA LEU A 572 22.17 14.49 30.71
C LEU A 572 21.73 15.76 29.96
N ASN A 573 21.58 16.89 30.64
CA ASN A 573 21.20 18.16 30.03
C ASN A 573 22.40 18.99 29.53
N ASP A 574 23.61 18.65 29.96
CA ASP A 574 24.84 19.39 29.66
C ASP A 574 25.95 18.44 29.22
N ILE A 575 25.72 17.76 28.08
CA ILE A 575 26.67 16.84 27.45
C ILE A 575 27.12 17.39 26.10
N ASP A 576 28.44 17.55 25.94
CA ASP A 576 29.06 17.69 24.62
C ASP A 576 29.14 16.31 23.96
N VAL A 577 28.13 16.02 23.12
CA VAL A 577 27.99 14.74 22.41
C VAL A 577 29.23 14.40 21.61
N LYS A 578 29.86 15.38 20.95
CA LYS A 578 31.01 15.11 20.10
C LYS A 578 32.21 14.67 20.93
N LYS A 579 32.47 15.39 22.02
CA LYS A 579 33.57 15.05 22.92
C LYS A 579 33.36 13.70 23.60
N LEU A 580 32.16 13.45 24.12
CA LEU A 580 31.85 12.19 24.81
C LEU A 580 31.83 11.00 23.84
N SER A 581 31.43 11.21 22.57
CA SER A 581 31.50 10.22 21.50
C SER A 581 32.94 9.74 21.25
N GLU A 582 33.89 10.68 21.19
CA GLU A 582 35.31 10.37 21.05
C GLU A 582 35.88 9.67 22.31
N GLU A 583 35.47 10.10 23.51
CA GLU A 583 35.91 9.51 24.78
C GLU A 583 35.41 8.07 24.99
N LEU A 584 34.19 7.76 24.55
CA LEU A 584 33.55 6.45 24.72
C LEU A 584 33.71 5.52 23.51
N GLU A 585 34.29 6.00 22.41
CA GLU A 585 34.41 5.28 21.13
C GLU A 585 33.06 4.80 20.58
N VAL A 586 32.02 5.61 20.75
CA VAL A 586 30.65 5.39 20.26
C VAL A 586 30.30 6.55 19.37
N GLY A 587 29.80 6.35 18.16
CA GLY A 587 29.52 7.52 17.34
C GLY A 587 28.28 8.31 17.78
N GLU A 588 28.22 9.50 17.22
CA GLU A 588 27.29 10.54 17.67
C GLU A 588 25.82 10.16 17.57
N PRO A 589 25.30 9.51 16.50
CA PRO A 589 23.89 9.16 16.41
C PRO A 589 23.45 8.22 17.55
N THR A 590 24.22 7.16 17.77
CA THR A 590 23.94 6.17 18.82
C THR A 590 23.98 6.82 20.21
N LEU A 591 24.98 7.67 20.44
CA LEU A 591 25.13 8.38 21.71
C LEU A 591 23.96 9.34 21.97
N ARG A 592 23.49 10.07 20.95
CA ARG A 592 22.32 10.96 21.05
C ARG A 592 21.06 10.20 21.40
N ASP A 593 20.81 9.07 20.72
CA ASP A 593 19.63 8.23 21.00
C ASP A 593 19.64 7.72 22.44
N ILE A 594 20.80 7.23 22.93
CA ILE A 594 20.92 6.77 24.32
C ILE A 594 20.65 7.92 25.31
N ILE A 595 21.19 9.12 25.07
CA ILE A 595 20.97 10.28 25.95
C ILE A 595 19.48 10.66 26.00
N GLU A 596 18.81 10.70 24.86
CA GLU A 596 17.38 11.05 24.81
C GLU A 596 16.50 10.00 25.50
N GLU A 597 16.82 8.71 25.33
CA GLU A 597 16.14 7.61 26.04
C GLU A 597 16.35 7.68 27.56
N LEU A 598 17.57 7.97 28.01
CA LEU A 598 17.88 8.11 29.43
C LEU A 598 17.18 9.31 30.09
N LYS A 599 16.86 10.36 29.32
CA LYS A 599 16.09 11.51 29.84
C LYS A 599 14.63 11.16 30.11
N LYS A 600 14.05 10.23 29.34
CA LYS A 600 12.65 9.83 29.43
C LYS A 600 12.48 8.31 29.27
N PRO A 601 12.93 7.49 30.25
CA PRO A 601 12.81 6.04 30.16
C PRO A 601 11.35 5.60 30.03
N GLY A 602 11.08 4.64 29.15
CA GLY A 602 9.73 4.10 28.94
C GLY A 602 8.76 5.02 28.20
N ARG A 603 9.25 6.11 27.58
CA ARG A 603 8.42 7.04 26.81
C ARG A 603 7.69 6.32 25.68
N ASP A 604 6.40 6.58 25.57
CA ASP A 604 5.61 6.20 24.40
C ASP A 604 5.65 7.36 23.40
N PRO A 605 6.12 7.16 22.15
CA PRO A 605 6.14 8.23 21.16
C PRO A 605 4.74 8.74 20.80
N ARG A 606 3.68 7.98 21.11
CA ARG A 606 2.29 8.37 20.87
C ARG A 606 1.79 9.42 21.87
N ASP A 607 2.41 9.58 23.04
CA ASP A 607 1.93 10.54 24.06
C ASP A 607 1.97 12.00 23.60
N GLU A 608 2.76 12.32 22.57
CA GLU A 608 2.86 13.65 21.96
C GLU A 608 1.88 13.86 20.78
N MET A 609 1.14 12.83 20.37
CA MET A 609 0.17 12.90 19.28
C MET A 609 -1.17 13.49 19.77
N PRO A 610 -2.05 13.98 18.86
CA PRO A 610 -3.37 14.47 19.23
C PRO A 610 -4.17 13.41 19.99
N LYS A 611 -4.65 13.76 21.19
CA LYS A 611 -5.47 12.86 22.01
C LYS A 611 -6.84 12.62 21.36
N PRO A 612 -7.44 11.43 21.55
CA PRO A 612 -8.82 11.19 21.14
C PRO A 612 -9.79 12.24 21.71
N VAL A 613 -10.76 12.66 20.91
CA VAL A 613 -11.77 13.63 21.33
C VAL A 613 -12.78 12.93 22.23
N LEU A 614 -12.77 13.29 23.51
CA LEU A 614 -13.76 12.86 24.49
C LEU A 614 -14.94 13.84 24.50
N ARG A 615 -16.16 13.33 24.48
CA ARG A 615 -17.40 14.11 24.38
C ARG A 615 -18.37 13.79 25.51
N GLN A 616 -19.28 14.74 25.74
CA GLN A 616 -20.48 14.60 26.58
C GLN A 616 -21.77 15.00 25.83
N ASP A 617 -21.67 15.84 24.77
CA ASP A 617 -22.80 16.39 24.00
C ASP A 617 -22.75 16.03 22.49
N VAL A 618 -23.92 15.99 21.82
CA VAL A 618 -24.09 15.69 20.37
C VAL A 618 -24.54 16.92 19.56
N LEU A 619 -24.07 17.02 18.30
CA LEU A 619 -24.54 18.00 17.29
C LEU A 619 -25.38 17.29 16.21
N SER A 620 -26.56 17.82 15.83
CA SER A 620 -27.37 17.30 14.72
C SER A 620 -27.10 18.02 13.39
N ILE A 621 -27.25 17.33 12.26
CA ILE A 621 -27.28 17.94 10.91
C ILE A 621 -28.38 19.00 10.74
N ASP A 622 -29.49 18.88 11.47
CA ASP A 622 -30.55 19.89 11.47
C ASP A 622 -30.14 21.16 12.26
N ASP A 623 -29.11 21.04 13.11
CA ASP A 623 -28.51 22.15 13.83
C ASP A 623 -27.38 22.80 13.01
N LEU A 624 -27.05 22.25 11.83
CA LEU A 624 -25.97 22.77 10.98
C LEU A 624 -26.50 23.86 10.05
N GLU A 625 -25.91 25.04 10.20
CA GLU A 625 -26.13 26.17 9.32
C GLU A 625 -24.87 26.47 8.48
N GLU A 626 -25.05 26.92 7.24
CA GLU A 626 -23.94 27.44 6.47
C GLU A 626 -23.28 28.60 7.23
N GLY A 627 -21.95 28.55 7.34
CA GLY A 627 -21.16 29.50 8.12
C GLY A 627 -20.85 29.05 9.55
N MET A 628 -21.50 28.01 10.07
CA MET A 628 -21.18 27.43 11.37
C MET A 628 -19.77 26.86 11.39
N ILE A 629 -19.04 27.10 12.49
CA ILE A 629 -17.71 26.53 12.73
C ILE A 629 -17.86 25.36 13.70
N VAL A 630 -17.42 24.19 13.27
CA VAL A 630 -17.44 22.95 14.06
C VAL A 630 -16.05 22.35 14.14
N THR A 631 -15.82 21.55 15.17
CA THR A 631 -14.59 20.75 15.30
C THR A 631 -14.89 19.35 14.78
N GLY A 632 -14.05 18.85 13.89
CA GLY A 632 -14.16 17.50 13.34
C GLY A 632 -12.83 16.76 13.35
N THR A 633 -12.89 15.46 13.09
CA THR A 633 -11.72 14.59 12.99
C THR A 633 -11.53 14.17 11.54
N VAL A 634 -10.32 14.34 10.99
CA VAL A 634 -10.00 13.92 9.63
C VAL A 634 -10.04 12.39 9.55
N ARG A 635 -10.92 11.84 8.70
CA ARG A 635 -11.05 10.39 8.51
C ARG A 635 -10.17 9.86 7.38
N ASN A 636 -10.03 10.66 6.32
CA ASN A 636 -9.27 10.25 5.15
C ASN A 636 -8.72 11.48 4.42
N VAL A 637 -7.48 11.38 3.93
CA VAL A 637 -6.85 12.41 3.11
C VAL A 637 -6.59 11.82 1.72
N VAL A 638 -7.09 12.51 0.70
CA VAL A 638 -6.98 12.14 -0.72
C VAL A 638 -6.37 13.31 -1.50
N ASP A 639 -5.92 13.11 -2.74
CA ASP A 639 -5.19 14.15 -3.48
C ASP A 639 -5.98 15.45 -3.70
N PHE A 640 -7.32 15.36 -3.74
CA PHE A 640 -8.21 16.49 -3.98
C PHE A 640 -8.83 17.10 -2.72
N GLY A 641 -8.53 16.58 -1.52
CA GLY A 641 -9.06 17.13 -0.28
C GLY A 641 -8.97 16.19 0.93
N ALA A 642 -9.73 16.51 1.97
CA ALA A 642 -9.85 15.70 3.17
C ALA A 642 -11.32 15.46 3.52
N PHE A 643 -11.63 14.22 3.93
CA PHE A 643 -12.91 13.83 4.49
C PHE A 643 -12.85 13.95 6.01
N ILE A 644 -13.79 14.68 6.59
CA ILE A 644 -13.77 15.10 7.98
C ILE A 644 -15.10 14.74 8.63
N ASP A 645 -15.02 13.94 9.69
CA ASP A 645 -16.16 13.60 10.52
C ASP A 645 -16.43 14.75 11.49
N ILE A 646 -17.58 15.41 11.31
CA ILE A 646 -18.07 16.49 12.17
C ILE A 646 -19.24 16.04 13.07
N GLY A 647 -19.46 14.73 13.23
CA GLY A 647 -20.59 14.17 13.99
C GLY A 647 -21.89 14.05 13.18
N ILE A 648 -21.80 13.95 11.85
CA ILE A 648 -22.95 13.68 10.97
C ILE A 648 -22.79 12.30 10.31
N LYS A 649 -23.84 11.83 9.62
CA LYS A 649 -23.89 10.47 9.08
C LYS A 649 -22.83 10.20 8.00
N GLU A 650 -22.54 11.20 7.16
CA GLU A 650 -21.57 11.10 6.06
C GLU A 650 -20.46 12.13 6.29
N ASP A 651 -19.20 11.76 6.05
CA ASP A 651 -18.09 12.68 6.22
C ASP A 651 -18.23 13.93 5.34
N GLY A 652 -17.91 15.09 5.90
CA GLY A 652 -17.85 16.33 5.13
C GLY A 652 -16.58 16.40 4.30
N LEU A 653 -16.68 16.88 3.05
CA LEU A 653 -15.53 17.03 2.15
C LEU A 653 -14.98 18.45 2.22
N CYS A 654 -13.72 18.59 2.64
CA CYS A 654 -12.93 19.81 2.48
C CYS A 654 -12.03 19.69 1.24
N HIS A 655 -12.44 20.28 0.12
CA HIS A 655 -11.64 20.29 -1.11
C HIS A 655 -10.30 21.04 -0.91
N ILE A 656 -9.23 20.63 -1.62
CA ILE A 656 -7.87 21.17 -1.49
C ILE A 656 -7.83 22.71 -1.55
N SER A 657 -8.62 23.32 -2.45
CA SER A 657 -8.73 24.79 -2.59
C SER A 657 -9.34 25.51 -1.38
N LYS A 658 -9.97 24.77 -0.46
CA LYS A 658 -10.67 25.25 0.72
C LYS A 658 -9.94 24.89 2.03
N MET A 659 -8.77 24.25 1.95
CA MET A 659 -7.97 23.84 3.10
C MET A 659 -6.98 24.92 3.58
N SER A 660 -6.39 25.71 2.68
CA SER A 660 -5.41 26.73 3.06
C SER A 660 -5.56 28.03 2.26
N ASN A 661 -5.27 29.16 2.91
CA ASN A 661 -5.24 30.49 2.28
C ASN A 661 -4.12 30.63 1.24
N SER A 662 -3.09 29.79 1.34
CA SER A 662 -1.99 29.68 0.38
C SER A 662 -2.24 28.53 -0.60
N TYR A 663 -1.57 28.56 -1.76
CA TYR A 663 -1.58 27.42 -2.68
C TYR A 663 -0.85 26.24 -2.04
N ILE A 664 -1.53 25.10 -1.94
CA ILE A 664 -0.98 23.83 -1.47
C ILE A 664 -1.00 22.83 -2.62
N LYS A 665 0.05 22.03 -2.76
CA LYS A 665 0.10 20.99 -3.79
C LYS A 665 -0.55 19.70 -3.31
N ASN A 666 -0.41 19.39 -2.02
CA ASN A 666 -0.96 18.21 -1.41
C ASN A 666 -1.78 18.57 -0.16
N PRO A 667 -3.01 18.05 0.01
CA PRO A 667 -3.80 18.18 1.23
C PRO A 667 -3.07 17.79 2.52
N ARG A 668 -2.11 16.87 2.42
CA ARG A 668 -1.27 16.39 3.54
C ARG A 668 -0.33 17.44 4.11
N GLU A 669 -0.08 18.52 3.39
CA GLU A 669 0.69 19.66 3.92
C GLU A 669 -0.10 20.43 5.00
N VAL A 670 -1.42 20.19 5.10
CA VAL A 670 -2.32 20.93 5.99
C VAL A 670 -2.89 20.05 7.10
N CYS A 671 -3.21 18.79 6.82
CA CYS A 671 -3.73 17.86 7.82
C CYS A 671 -3.40 16.41 7.50
N GLU A 672 -3.34 15.59 8.55
CA GLU A 672 -3.22 14.15 8.50
C GLU A 672 -4.50 13.46 8.95
N VAL A 673 -4.60 12.16 8.69
CA VAL A 673 -5.70 11.34 9.22
C VAL A 673 -5.64 11.34 10.74
N SER A 674 -6.80 11.34 11.41
CA SER A 674 -6.97 11.49 12.86
C SER A 674 -6.72 12.89 13.42
N ASP A 675 -6.31 13.88 12.62
CA ASP A 675 -6.18 15.25 13.10
C ASP A 675 -7.53 15.82 13.53
N THR A 676 -7.51 16.58 14.61
CA THR A 676 -8.66 17.38 15.06
C THR A 676 -8.57 18.77 14.46
N VAL A 677 -9.51 19.12 13.60
CA VAL A 677 -9.51 20.36 12.80
C VAL A 677 -10.78 21.17 13.03
N LYS A 678 -10.66 22.50 13.01
CA LYS A 678 -11.81 23.41 12.97
C LYS A 678 -12.18 23.69 11.52
N VAL A 679 -13.45 23.50 11.19
CA VAL A 679 -13.97 23.66 9.84
C VAL A 679 -15.23 24.49 9.84
N LYS A 680 -15.38 25.28 8.78
CA LYS A 680 -16.57 26.06 8.48
C LYS A 680 -17.42 25.34 7.43
N ILE A 681 -18.72 25.28 7.66
CA ILE A 681 -19.66 24.71 6.69
C ILE A 681 -19.91 25.72 5.58
N ILE A 682 -19.70 25.30 4.33
CA ILE A 682 -19.83 26.17 3.13
C ILE A 682 -20.92 25.72 2.16
N GLY A 683 -21.50 24.54 2.36
CA GLY A 683 -22.60 24.04 1.54
C GLY A 683 -23.16 22.75 2.11
N ILE A 684 -24.49 22.59 2.05
CA ILE A 684 -25.20 21.41 2.55
C ILE A 684 -26.12 20.88 1.44
N ASP A 685 -25.86 19.67 0.96
CA ASP A 685 -26.75 18.93 0.06
C ASP A 685 -27.54 17.90 0.87
N LYS A 686 -28.79 18.23 1.19
CA LYS A 686 -29.67 17.38 1.99
C LYS A 686 -30.17 16.14 1.24
N GLU A 687 -30.26 16.17 -0.09
CA GLU A 687 -30.73 15.02 -0.87
C GLU A 687 -29.66 13.92 -0.93
N ARG A 688 -28.39 14.32 -1.07
CA ARG A 688 -27.25 13.38 -1.15
C ARG A 688 -26.55 13.15 0.19
N GLY A 689 -26.92 13.89 1.22
CA GLY A 689 -26.30 13.82 2.55
C GLY A 689 -24.87 14.39 2.60
N LEU A 690 -24.48 15.20 1.63
CA LEU A 690 -23.10 15.69 1.49
C LEU A 690 -22.95 17.07 2.13
N VAL A 691 -21.88 17.27 2.89
CA VAL A 691 -21.52 18.57 3.46
C VAL A 691 -20.17 19.02 2.91
N SER A 692 -20.14 20.23 2.36
CA SER A 692 -18.91 20.88 1.91
C SER A 692 -18.31 21.70 3.04
N LEU A 693 -17.02 21.49 3.30
CA LEU A 693 -16.30 22.11 4.41
C LEU A 693 -15.17 23.02 3.91
N SER A 694 -14.77 23.96 4.76
CA SER A 694 -13.56 24.77 4.57
C SER A 694 -12.78 24.92 5.86
N MET A 695 -11.47 24.70 5.81
CA MET A 695 -10.55 25.05 6.90
C MET A 695 -10.14 26.55 6.86
N LYS A 696 -10.65 27.31 5.88
CA LYS A 696 -10.55 28.78 5.85
C LYS A 696 -11.64 29.35 6.72
N LEU A 697 -11.28 29.72 7.94
CA LEU A 697 -12.20 30.24 8.95
C LEU A 697 -12.57 31.71 8.68
#